data_AF-A0A6P8MLT5-F1
#
_entry.id   AF-A0A6P8MLT5-F1
#
_cell.length_a   1.000
_cell.length_b   1.000
_cell.length_c   1.000
_cell.angle_alpha   90.00
_cell.angle_beta   90.00
_cell.angle_gamma   90.00
#
_symmetry.space_group_name_H-M   'P 1'
#
loop_
_entity.id
_entity.type
_entity.pdbx_description
1 polymer ?
#
loop_
_entity_poly.entity_id
_entity_poly.type
_entity_poly.pdbx_seq_one_letter_code
_entity_poly.pdbx_strand_id
1 'polypeptide(L)'
;MATLAEQASKLLDFNQKLDITLLDNIVGCMYTGIGEQQRVAQEVLTTLKEHPNAWTRVDTILEYSQNQQTKYYALQILEQVIKTRWKVLPRNQCEGIKKYIVGLIIKTSSDPETMEASKVYLNKLNMILVQVLKREWPKNWESFIGDIVGASKTNESLCQNNMAILKLLSEEVFDFSSGQMTQTKAKHLKDTMCNEFSHIFHLCQFVLDNSQNVQLVAVTLETLLRFLNWIPLGYIFETKLINTLVFKFLNVPIFRNITLKCLTEIAGVAAPTYEESFVMLFVNIMRQLEQILPLETNIREAYGAGGDQEQNFIQNLAIFLCTYLKEHGQFIEKKQLNDLLLKALHYLVLISEVEEVEIFKICLEYWNALAMDLYRANPFAPPTPLFMVKNMTLPSRRLFYCPVLTKVRYIMISRMAKPEEVLVVENENGEVVREFMKDTDSINLYKNMRETLVYLTHLDYMDTERIMTEKLQNQVNGTEWSWKNLNALCWAIGSISGAMHEEDEKRFLVTVIKDLLGLCEQKKGKDNKAIIASNIMYVVGQYPRFLRAHWKFLKTVVNKLFEFMHETHDGVQDMACDTFIKIALKCRRHFVTPQTGELVPFIEEILSTISSIICDLQTQQVHTFYEAVGYMIFAQTDTVMQEELIERYMLLPNQVWDDIISQASKNVDVLKDQEAIKQLTSILKTNVRACKALGHPYVIQLGRIYLDMLNVYKVMSENISAAIALNGEVVMEQSLIKSMRVVKKETLKLISEWVSRTTDRQMVLDSFLPPLLDAVLLDYQKTNVHCAREPEVLSAIATIVNKLECYITSEIPKIFDAVFECTLEMINKDFEEFPEHRTNFFLLLQEVNVSCFSAFLIIPPAQFKLVLDSIIWAFKHTMRNVADIGLQILYQLLQNIEISAPDAQNFYQTYFTDILQHIFSVVTDTSHIAGLNMHATILAYMFSLVELGRIKVPLGPVPDNTLYVQEFVARLLKTAFPHLTDNQIKITVQGLFNLNQDIPAFKEHLRDFLVEIREYTGEDDSDLYLEERETALRLAQEEKRLQQMAVPGILNPHEIPEEMQD
;
A
#
# COMPACT_ATOMS: atom_id res chain seq x y z
N MET A 1 -6.81 -35.67 -39.41
CA MET A 1 -7.55 -34.69 -38.59
C MET A 1 -6.71 -33.43 -38.59
N ALA A 2 -7.27 -32.31 -39.07
CA ALA A 2 -6.56 -31.03 -39.04
C ALA A 2 -6.32 -30.63 -37.58
N THR A 3 -5.17 -30.00 -37.30
CA THR A 3 -4.87 -29.49 -35.97
C THR A 3 -5.85 -28.35 -35.61
N LEU A 4 -6.12 -28.11 -34.33
CA LEU A 4 -7.01 -27.03 -33.87
C LEU A 4 -6.55 -25.66 -34.40
N ALA A 5 -5.24 -25.50 -34.63
CA ALA A 5 -4.61 -24.34 -35.26
C ALA A 5 -4.97 -24.17 -36.76
N GLU A 6 -5.02 -25.26 -37.55
CA GLU A 6 -5.47 -25.22 -38.95
C GLU A 6 -6.98 -24.96 -39.09
N GLN A 7 -7.77 -25.34 -38.08
CA GLN A 7 -9.18 -25.02 -38.03
C GLN A 7 -9.38 -23.55 -37.65
N ALA A 8 -8.60 -23.05 -36.69
CA ALA A 8 -8.61 -21.65 -36.29
C ALA A 8 -8.23 -20.66 -37.40
N SER A 9 -7.27 -21.00 -38.27
CA SER A 9 -6.91 -20.14 -39.41
C SER A 9 -8.07 -19.93 -40.39
N LYS A 10 -9.05 -20.86 -40.43
CA LYS A 10 -10.27 -20.70 -41.24
C LYS A 10 -11.24 -19.67 -40.65
N LEU A 11 -11.25 -19.47 -39.33
CA LEU A 11 -12.04 -18.40 -38.69
C LEU A 11 -11.46 -17.01 -38.99
N LEU A 12 -10.18 -16.93 -39.35
CA LEU A 12 -9.48 -15.70 -39.73
C LEU A 12 -9.52 -15.42 -41.25
N ASP A 13 -10.09 -16.31 -42.07
CA ASP A 13 -10.25 -16.06 -43.51
C ASP A 13 -11.50 -15.22 -43.79
N PHE A 14 -11.32 -13.93 -44.05
CA PHE A 14 -12.38 -12.97 -44.34
C PHE A 14 -12.97 -13.08 -45.76
N ASN A 15 -12.43 -13.94 -46.63
CA ASN A 15 -12.94 -14.17 -47.98
C ASN A 15 -14.01 -15.27 -48.05
N GLN A 16 -14.21 -16.02 -46.96
CA GLN A 16 -15.21 -17.08 -46.84
C GLN A 16 -16.29 -16.75 -45.80
N LYS A 17 -17.43 -17.42 -45.89
CA LYS A 17 -18.47 -17.34 -44.86
C LYS A 17 -17.94 -17.88 -43.54
N LEU A 18 -18.24 -17.19 -42.44
CA LEU A 18 -17.84 -17.62 -41.10
C LEU A 18 -18.52 -18.94 -40.71
N ASP A 19 -17.72 -19.91 -40.28
CA ASP A 19 -18.24 -21.16 -39.68
C ASP A 19 -18.56 -20.94 -38.20
N ILE A 20 -19.85 -20.73 -37.91
CA ILE A 20 -20.35 -20.49 -36.56
C ILE A 20 -20.23 -21.75 -35.68
N THR A 21 -20.35 -22.95 -36.26
CA THR A 21 -20.26 -24.19 -35.50
C THR A 21 -18.83 -24.43 -35.01
N LEU A 22 -17.85 -24.09 -35.84
CA LEU A 22 -16.45 -24.12 -35.44
C LEU A 22 -16.15 -23.08 -34.35
N LEU A 23 -16.68 -21.86 -34.47
CA LEU A 23 -16.50 -20.83 -33.45
C LEU A 23 -17.14 -21.25 -32.11
N ASP A 24 -18.35 -21.80 -32.12
CA ASP A 24 -19.02 -22.32 -30.92
C ASP A 24 -18.20 -23.42 -30.24
N ASN A 25 -17.57 -24.30 -31.02
CA ASN A 25 -16.70 -25.34 -30.50
C ASN A 25 -15.42 -24.77 -29.87
N ILE A 26 -14.76 -23.79 -30.49
CA ILE A 26 -13.54 -23.17 -29.95
C ILE A 26 -13.85 -22.37 -28.68
N VAL A 27 -14.93 -21.61 -28.67
CA VAL A 27 -15.41 -20.93 -27.46
C VAL A 27 -15.73 -21.97 -26.39
N GLY A 28 -16.44 -23.06 -26.74
CA GLY A 28 -16.68 -24.19 -25.84
C GLY A 28 -15.40 -24.78 -25.24
N CYS A 29 -14.35 -24.97 -26.05
CA CYS A 29 -13.02 -25.42 -25.60
C CYS A 29 -12.32 -24.41 -24.67
N MET A 30 -12.56 -23.11 -24.82
CA MET A 30 -12.01 -22.10 -23.90
C MET A 30 -12.63 -22.20 -22.49
N TYR A 31 -13.93 -22.50 -22.40
CA TYR A 31 -14.64 -22.64 -21.11
C TYR A 31 -14.55 -24.04 -20.49
N THR A 32 -14.38 -25.10 -21.29
CA THR A 32 -14.43 -26.50 -20.81
C THR A 32 -13.14 -27.30 -21.06
N GLY A 33 -12.23 -26.80 -21.89
CA GLY A 33 -10.95 -27.46 -22.21
C GLY A 33 -9.93 -27.36 -21.07
N ILE A 34 -8.91 -28.23 -21.11
CA ILE A 34 -7.84 -28.30 -20.10
C ILE A 34 -6.48 -28.25 -20.80
N GLY A 35 -5.54 -27.48 -20.25
CA GLY A 35 -4.14 -27.43 -20.68
C GLY A 35 -3.98 -26.86 -22.10
N GLU A 36 -3.32 -27.62 -22.98
CA GLU A 36 -2.94 -27.16 -24.32
C GLU A 36 -4.13 -26.75 -25.20
N GLN A 37 -5.26 -27.47 -25.11
CA GLN A 37 -6.45 -27.14 -25.90
C GLN A 37 -7.06 -25.79 -25.51
N GLN A 38 -7.03 -25.45 -24.22
CA GLN A 38 -7.53 -24.18 -23.72
C GLN A 38 -6.60 -23.03 -24.14
N ARG A 39 -5.27 -23.23 -24.07
CA ARG A 39 -4.27 -22.26 -24.53
C ARG A 39 -4.44 -21.92 -26.01
N VAL A 40 -4.55 -22.94 -26.87
CA VAL A 40 -4.76 -22.74 -28.31
C VAL A 40 -6.09 -22.03 -28.57
N ALA A 41 -7.17 -22.42 -27.89
CA ALA A 41 -8.46 -21.73 -28.02
C ALA A 41 -8.37 -20.24 -27.62
N GLN A 42 -7.66 -19.93 -26.53
CA GLN A 42 -7.44 -18.55 -26.09
C GLN A 42 -6.64 -17.74 -27.11
N GLU A 43 -5.51 -18.25 -27.60
CA GLU A 43 -4.68 -17.56 -28.60
C GLU A 43 -5.50 -17.22 -29.86
N VAL A 44 -6.32 -18.16 -30.33
CA VAL A 44 -7.17 -17.99 -31.50
C VAL A 44 -8.24 -16.93 -31.28
N LEU A 45 -8.92 -16.98 -30.13
CA LEU A 45 -9.95 -16.00 -29.78
C LEU A 45 -9.36 -14.60 -29.57
N THR A 46 -8.15 -14.49 -29.01
CA THR A 46 -7.46 -13.19 -28.89
C THR A 46 -7.09 -12.65 -30.26
N THR A 47 -6.49 -13.48 -31.12
CA THR A 47 -6.09 -13.08 -32.48
C THR A 47 -7.29 -12.65 -33.32
N LEU A 48 -8.40 -13.40 -33.26
CA LEU A 48 -9.64 -13.05 -33.97
C LEU A 48 -10.22 -11.74 -33.44
N LYS A 49 -10.18 -11.51 -32.12
CA LYS A 49 -10.72 -10.28 -31.51
C LYS A 49 -9.91 -9.03 -31.88
N GLU A 50 -8.59 -9.16 -31.98
CA GLU A 50 -7.69 -8.06 -32.37
C GLU A 50 -7.72 -7.75 -33.87
N HIS A 51 -8.25 -8.67 -34.69
CA HIS A 51 -8.27 -8.49 -36.13
C HIS A 51 -9.13 -7.26 -36.56
N PRO A 52 -8.62 -6.37 -37.42
CA PRO A 52 -9.27 -5.10 -37.76
C PRO A 52 -10.69 -5.23 -38.35
N ASN A 53 -10.98 -6.34 -39.02
CA ASN A 53 -12.27 -6.61 -39.66
C ASN A 53 -13.19 -7.54 -38.86
N ALA A 54 -12.81 -7.96 -37.65
CA ALA A 54 -13.57 -8.95 -36.87
C ALA A 54 -15.02 -8.52 -36.59
N TRP A 55 -15.24 -7.22 -36.39
CA TRP A 55 -16.55 -6.65 -36.12
C TRP A 55 -17.56 -6.85 -37.27
N THR A 56 -17.09 -7.00 -38.51
CA THR A 56 -17.95 -7.27 -39.68
C THR A 56 -18.67 -8.62 -39.62
N ARG A 57 -18.29 -9.48 -38.67
CA ARG A 57 -18.88 -10.80 -38.46
C ARG A 57 -19.79 -10.85 -37.23
N VAL A 58 -19.83 -9.80 -36.42
CA VAL A 58 -20.54 -9.80 -35.12
C VAL A 58 -22.04 -10.00 -35.31
N ASP A 59 -22.65 -9.33 -36.29
CA ASP A 59 -24.06 -9.49 -36.64
C ASP A 59 -24.42 -10.96 -36.95
N THR A 60 -23.59 -11.60 -37.78
CA THR A 60 -23.73 -13.01 -38.18
C THR A 60 -23.60 -13.94 -36.98
N ILE A 61 -22.66 -13.66 -36.07
CA ILE A 61 -22.48 -14.46 -34.85
C ILE A 61 -23.69 -14.30 -33.92
N LEU A 62 -24.17 -13.07 -33.69
CA LEU A 62 -25.29 -12.79 -32.81
C LEU A 62 -26.62 -13.35 -33.34
N GLU A 63 -26.79 -13.38 -34.67
CA GLU A 63 -27.98 -13.91 -35.34
C GLU A 63 -28.03 -15.45 -35.34
N TYR A 64 -26.93 -16.12 -35.70
CA TYR A 64 -26.95 -17.56 -35.96
C TYR A 64 -26.41 -18.46 -34.84
N SER A 65 -25.53 -17.96 -33.95
CA SER A 65 -25.02 -18.78 -32.83
C SER A 65 -26.15 -19.08 -31.83
N GLN A 66 -26.14 -20.31 -31.30
CA GLN A 66 -27.04 -20.72 -30.22
C GLN A 66 -26.36 -20.67 -28.84
N ASN A 67 -25.03 -20.54 -28.79
CA ASN A 67 -24.27 -20.51 -27.55
C ASN A 67 -24.16 -19.07 -27.00
N GLN A 68 -24.62 -18.86 -25.77
CA GLN A 68 -24.55 -17.56 -25.10
C GLN A 68 -23.11 -17.06 -24.91
N GLN A 69 -22.14 -17.96 -24.71
CA GLN A 69 -20.74 -17.59 -24.56
C GLN A 69 -20.15 -17.04 -25.86
N THR A 70 -20.51 -17.62 -27.01
CA THR A 70 -20.08 -17.12 -28.31
C THR A 70 -20.69 -15.76 -28.61
N LYS A 71 -21.96 -15.56 -28.25
CA LYS A 71 -22.61 -14.24 -28.34
C LYS A 71 -21.92 -13.21 -27.44
N TYR A 72 -21.55 -13.60 -26.22
CA TYR A 72 -20.79 -12.74 -25.31
C TYR A 72 -19.43 -12.35 -25.90
N TYR A 73 -18.70 -13.30 -26.48
CA TYR A 73 -17.45 -13.05 -27.19
C TYR A 73 -17.63 -12.11 -28.40
N ALA A 74 -18.70 -12.27 -29.19
CA ALA A 74 -19.02 -11.34 -30.27
C ALA A 74 -19.27 -9.92 -29.76
N LEU A 75 -19.94 -9.76 -28.62
CA LEU A 75 -20.08 -8.45 -27.98
C LEU A 75 -18.73 -7.89 -27.50
N GLN A 76 -17.77 -8.72 -27.07
CA GLN A 76 -16.42 -8.22 -26.74
C GLN A 76 -15.70 -7.65 -27.97
N ILE A 77 -15.86 -8.27 -29.15
CA ILE A 77 -15.33 -7.74 -30.41
C ILE A 77 -15.98 -6.38 -30.72
N LEU A 78 -17.31 -6.31 -30.59
CA LEU A 78 -18.05 -5.08 -30.84
C LEU A 78 -17.64 -3.95 -29.87
N GLU A 79 -17.46 -4.28 -28.59
CA GLU A 79 -16.99 -3.34 -27.58
C GLU A 79 -15.64 -2.72 -27.95
N GLN A 80 -14.70 -3.54 -28.40
CA GLN A 80 -13.37 -3.08 -28.79
C GLN A 80 -13.45 -2.08 -29.95
N VAL A 81 -14.31 -2.35 -30.93
CA VAL A 81 -14.51 -1.44 -32.07
C VAL A 81 -15.19 -0.14 -31.66
N ILE A 82 -16.18 -0.19 -30.77
CA ILE A 82 -16.82 1.03 -30.22
C ILE A 82 -15.81 1.85 -29.40
N LYS A 83 -14.95 1.18 -28.62
CA LYS A 83 -13.95 1.85 -27.80
C LYS A 83 -12.85 2.51 -28.63
N THR A 84 -12.39 1.87 -29.71
CA THR A 84 -11.18 2.29 -30.42
C THR A 84 -11.43 2.96 -31.77
N ARG A 85 -12.43 2.54 -32.55
CA ARG A 85 -12.58 2.92 -33.97
C ARG A 85 -13.93 3.53 -34.34
N TRP A 86 -14.79 3.79 -33.36
CA TRP A 86 -16.16 4.26 -33.59
C TRP A 86 -16.24 5.52 -34.48
N LYS A 87 -15.32 6.47 -34.33
CA LYS A 87 -15.31 7.72 -35.10
C LYS A 87 -14.88 7.57 -36.55
N VAL A 88 -14.07 6.55 -36.86
CA VAL A 88 -13.61 6.28 -38.23
C VAL A 88 -14.64 5.44 -39.01
N LEU A 89 -15.57 4.79 -38.30
CA LEU A 89 -16.62 4.03 -38.97
C LEU A 89 -17.56 4.95 -39.76
N PRO A 90 -17.99 4.53 -40.97
CA PRO A 90 -19.02 5.21 -41.73
C PRO A 90 -20.28 5.43 -40.88
N ARG A 91 -20.83 6.66 -40.88
CA ARG A 91 -21.97 7.04 -40.02
C ARG A 91 -23.20 6.15 -40.21
N ASN A 92 -23.44 5.62 -41.41
CA ASN A 92 -24.51 4.66 -41.68
C ASN A 92 -24.30 3.32 -40.93
N GLN A 93 -23.05 2.88 -40.75
CA GLN A 93 -22.73 1.70 -39.95
C GLN A 93 -22.89 1.97 -38.46
N CYS A 94 -22.46 3.14 -37.97
CA CYS A 94 -22.68 3.56 -36.57
C CYS A 94 -24.18 3.55 -36.22
N GLU A 95 -25.01 4.17 -37.07
CA GLU A 95 -26.47 4.15 -36.92
C GLU A 95 -27.08 2.74 -37.05
N GLY A 96 -26.51 1.90 -37.92
CA GLY A 96 -26.89 0.50 -38.04
C GLY A 96 -26.61 -0.30 -36.75
N ILE A 97 -25.40 -0.19 -36.21
CA ILE A 97 -25.00 -0.84 -34.95
C ILE A 97 -25.86 -0.34 -33.79
N LYS A 98 -26.06 0.98 -33.69
CA LYS A 98 -26.91 1.62 -32.67
C LYS A 98 -28.34 1.05 -32.71
N LYS A 99 -29.00 1.05 -33.87
CA LYS A 99 -30.35 0.49 -34.03
C LYS A 99 -30.40 -1.02 -33.74
N TYR A 100 -29.39 -1.76 -34.18
CA TYR A 100 -29.31 -3.20 -33.95
C TYR A 100 -29.20 -3.53 -32.46
N ILE A 101 -28.31 -2.87 -31.72
CA ILE A 101 -28.12 -3.08 -30.28
C ILE A 101 -29.36 -2.68 -29.49
N VAL A 102 -29.96 -1.52 -29.78
CA VAL A 102 -31.22 -1.10 -29.14
C VAL A 102 -32.34 -2.11 -29.44
N GLY A 103 -32.47 -2.57 -30.69
CA GLY A 103 -33.46 -3.58 -31.06
C GLY A 103 -33.26 -4.91 -30.33
N LEU A 104 -31.99 -5.34 -30.15
CA LEU A 104 -31.65 -6.54 -29.41
C LEU A 104 -31.97 -6.41 -27.91
N ILE A 105 -31.67 -5.25 -27.31
CA ILE A 105 -31.99 -4.95 -25.92
C ILE A 105 -33.50 -4.98 -25.71
N ILE A 106 -34.28 -4.30 -26.56
CA ILE A 106 -35.75 -4.30 -26.48
C ILE A 106 -36.29 -5.73 -26.61
N LYS A 107 -35.82 -6.49 -27.61
CA LYS A 107 -36.26 -7.89 -27.82
C LYS A 107 -35.97 -8.77 -26.60
N THR A 108 -34.83 -8.59 -25.96
CA THR A 108 -34.37 -9.44 -24.85
C THR A 108 -34.96 -9.02 -23.49
N SER A 109 -35.28 -7.74 -23.31
CA SER A 109 -35.80 -7.18 -22.04
C SER A 109 -37.31 -7.01 -22.00
N SER A 110 -38.02 -7.04 -23.13
CA SER A 110 -39.49 -6.87 -23.13
C SER A 110 -40.23 -8.02 -22.46
N ASP A 111 -39.64 -9.22 -22.41
CA ASP A 111 -40.22 -10.41 -21.80
C ASP A 111 -39.46 -10.84 -20.53
N PRO A 112 -40.13 -10.99 -19.36
CA PRO A 112 -39.47 -11.33 -18.10
C PRO A 112 -38.72 -12.67 -18.09
N GLU A 113 -39.25 -13.71 -18.76
CA GLU A 113 -38.61 -15.03 -18.80
C GLU A 113 -37.31 -14.99 -19.60
N THR A 114 -37.36 -14.34 -20.77
CA THR A 114 -36.19 -14.13 -21.63
C THR A 114 -35.12 -13.28 -20.95
N MET A 115 -35.55 -12.24 -20.21
CA MET A 115 -34.67 -11.34 -19.47
C MET A 115 -33.87 -12.07 -18.39
N GLU A 116 -34.50 -12.97 -17.63
CA GLU A 116 -33.82 -13.74 -16.59
C GLU A 116 -32.92 -14.83 -17.18
N ALA A 117 -33.40 -15.57 -18.19
CA ALA A 117 -32.61 -16.61 -18.86
C ALA A 117 -31.33 -16.05 -19.54
N SER A 118 -31.39 -14.82 -20.03
CA SER A 118 -30.29 -14.18 -20.76
C SER A 118 -29.57 -13.07 -19.97
N LYS A 119 -29.71 -13.01 -18.64
CA LYS A 119 -29.25 -11.90 -17.79
C LYS A 119 -27.80 -11.46 -18.02
N VAL A 120 -26.86 -12.41 -18.09
CA VAL A 120 -25.42 -12.12 -18.33
C VAL A 120 -25.20 -11.48 -19.69
N TYR A 121 -25.90 -11.97 -20.71
CA TYR A 121 -25.83 -11.45 -22.07
C TYR A 121 -26.48 -10.06 -22.18
N LEU A 122 -27.65 -9.86 -21.54
CA LEU A 122 -28.32 -8.57 -21.49
C LEU A 122 -27.48 -7.51 -20.77
N ASN A 123 -26.85 -7.86 -19.64
CA ASN A 123 -25.93 -6.97 -18.95
C ASN A 123 -24.77 -6.54 -19.86
N LYS A 124 -24.24 -7.45 -20.68
CA LYS A 124 -23.20 -7.11 -21.65
C LYS A 124 -23.73 -6.19 -22.75
N LEU A 125 -24.94 -6.43 -23.27
CA LEU A 125 -25.58 -5.52 -24.24
C LEU A 125 -25.78 -4.12 -23.66
N ASN A 126 -26.22 -4.01 -22.40
CA ASN A 126 -26.35 -2.72 -21.73
C ASN A 126 -25.00 -2.00 -21.63
N MET A 127 -23.93 -2.72 -21.30
CA MET A 127 -22.58 -2.15 -21.30
C MET A 127 -22.16 -1.68 -22.70
N ILE A 128 -22.46 -2.45 -23.75
CA ILE A 128 -22.21 -2.03 -25.15
C ILE A 128 -22.95 -0.74 -25.48
N LEU A 129 -24.24 -0.65 -25.12
CA LEU A 129 -25.03 0.56 -25.32
C LEU A 129 -24.39 1.75 -24.58
N VAL A 130 -23.95 1.57 -23.34
CA VAL A 130 -23.25 2.63 -22.59
C VAL A 130 -21.94 3.05 -23.27
N GLN A 131 -21.18 2.12 -23.83
CA GLN A 131 -20.00 2.47 -24.63
C GLN A 131 -20.38 3.27 -25.88
N VAL A 132 -21.50 2.97 -26.55
CA VAL A 132 -22.02 3.79 -27.67
C VAL A 132 -22.43 5.18 -27.17
N LEU A 133 -23.11 5.27 -26.02
CA LEU A 133 -23.53 6.55 -25.43
C LEU A 133 -22.32 7.43 -25.09
N LYS A 134 -21.25 6.87 -24.53
CA LYS A 134 -19.98 7.61 -24.29
C LYS A 134 -19.37 8.21 -25.57
N ARG A 135 -19.76 7.73 -26.76
CA ARG A 135 -19.27 8.23 -28.05
C ARG A 135 -20.25 9.16 -28.76
N GLU A 136 -21.55 8.90 -28.66
CA GLU A 136 -22.58 9.62 -29.43
C GLU A 136 -23.42 10.61 -28.60
N TRP A 137 -23.58 10.37 -27.30
CA TRP A 137 -24.35 11.25 -26.42
C TRP A 137 -23.43 12.32 -25.81
N PRO A 138 -23.84 13.61 -25.80
CA PRO A 138 -25.15 14.13 -26.19
C PRO A 138 -25.30 14.53 -27.67
N LYS A 139 -24.20 14.84 -28.36
CA LYS A 139 -24.22 15.57 -29.64
C LYS A 139 -25.00 14.90 -30.77
N ASN A 140 -24.86 13.58 -30.95
CA ASN A 140 -25.51 12.83 -32.03
C ASN A 140 -26.70 12.00 -31.53
N TRP A 141 -27.08 12.16 -30.26
CA TRP A 141 -28.21 11.47 -29.65
C TRP A 141 -28.88 12.30 -28.55
N GLU A 142 -29.23 13.54 -28.87
CA GLU A 142 -29.84 14.50 -27.93
C GLU A 142 -31.14 13.96 -27.30
N SER A 143 -31.94 13.20 -28.05
CA SER A 143 -33.22 12.66 -27.55
C SER A 143 -33.08 11.47 -26.61
N PHE A 144 -31.87 10.94 -26.36
CA PHE A 144 -31.68 9.65 -25.68
C PHE A 144 -32.38 9.58 -24.30
N ILE A 145 -32.18 10.58 -23.44
CA ILE A 145 -32.79 10.60 -22.10
C ILE A 145 -34.32 10.71 -22.20
N GLY A 146 -34.84 11.52 -23.13
CA GLY A 146 -36.27 11.61 -23.41
C GLY A 146 -36.85 10.27 -23.88
N ASP A 147 -36.17 9.61 -24.82
CA ASP A 147 -36.58 8.35 -25.42
C ASP A 147 -36.58 7.20 -24.39
N ILE A 148 -35.51 7.06 -23.59
CA ILE A 148 -35.40 6.01 -22.59
C ILE A 148 -36.42 6.20 -21.45
N VAL A 149 -36.68 7.44 -21.04
CA VAL A 149 -37.71 7.76 -20.03
C VAL A 149 -39.11 7.51 -20.59
N GLY A 150 -39.35 7.85 -21.86
CA GLY A 150 -40.61 7.56 -22.54
C GLY A 150 -40.86 6.05 -22.67
N ALA A 151 -39.86 5.30 -23.15
CA ALA A 151 -39.93 3.86 -23.30
C ALA A 151 -40.15 3.13 -21.97
N SER A 152 -39.53 3.61 -20.88
CA SER A 152 -39.72 3.07 -19.53
C SER A 152 -41.17 3.14 -19.03
N LYS A 153 -42.01 4.02 -19.57
CA LYS A 153 -43.43 4.09 -19.21
C LYS A 153 -44.31 3.08 -19.95
N THR A 154 -43.77 2.39 -20.96
CA THR A 154 -44.54 1.45 -21.81
C THR A 154 -44.59 0.03 -21.25
N ASN A 155 -43.49 -0.42 -20.62
CA ASN A 155 -43.35 -1.78 -20.10
C ASN A 155 -42.45 -1.78 -18.86
N GLU A 156 -42.87 -2.46 -17.78
CA GLU A 156 -42.11 -2.54 -16.52
C GLU A 156 -40.78 -3.32 -16.66
N SER A 157 -40.73 -4.39 -17.45
CA SER A 157 -39.48 -5.14 -17.66
C SER A 157 -38.45 -4.32 -18.45
N LEU A 158 -38.92 -3.57 -19.45
CA LEU A 158 -38.11 -2.60 -20.18
C LEU A 158 -37.64 -1.47 -19.28
N CYS A 159 -38.52 -0.95 -18.40
CA CYS A 159 -38.16 0.04 -17.37
C CYS A 159 -37.05 -0.49 -16.46
N GLN A 160 -37.15 -1.74 -16.01
CA GLN A 160 -36.14 -2.37 -15.15
C GLN A 160 -34.77 -2.39 -15.83
N ASN A 161 -34.72 -2.79 -17.10
CA ASN A 161 -33.47 -2.80 -17.85
C ASN A 161 -32.94 -1.38 -18.12
N ASN A 162 -33.83 -0.42 -18.41
CA ASN A 162 -33.45 0.98 -18.62
C ASN A 162 -32.86 1.61 -17.36
N MET A 163 -33.38 1.29 -16.17
CA MET A 163 -32.76 1.71 -14.90
C MET A 163 -31.34 1.14 -14.77
N ALA A 164 -31.13 -0.14 -15.12
CA ALA A 164 -29.80 -0.73 -15.12
C ALA A 164 -28.84 -0.04 -16.12
N ILE A 165 -29.32 0.37 -17.30
CA ILE A 165 -28.53 1.15 -18.27
C ILE A 165 -28.16 2.51 -17.70
N LEU A 166 -29.11 3.22 -17.08
CA LEU A 166 -28.85 4.53 -16.47
C LEU A 166 -27.87 4.44 -15.29
N LYS A 167 -27.92 3.35 -14.52
CA LYS A 167 -26.93 3.05 -13.46
C LYS A 167 -25.54 2.90 -14.05
N LEU A 168 -25.39 2.06 -15.08
CA LEU A 168 -24.11 1.84 -15.75
C LEU A 168 -23.57 3.12 -16.40
N LEU A 169 -24.45 3.94 -16.99
CA LEU A 169 -24.06 5.24 -17.55
C LEU A 169 -23.54 6.18 -16.45
N SER A 170 -24.21 6.24 -15.29
CA SER A 170 -23.74 7.01 -14.13
C SER A 170 -22.37 6.54 -13.66
N GLU A 171 -22.17 5.24 -13.50
CA GLU A 171 -20.90 4.66 -13.07
C GLU A 171 -19.77 5.01 -14.05
N GLU A 172 -20.01 4.88 -15.36
CA GLU A 172 -18.99 5.17 -16.39
C GLU A 172 -18.67 6.68 -16.51
N VAL A 173 -19.61 7.57 -16.22
CA VAL A 173 -19.42 9.03 -16.33
C VAL A 173 -18.85 9.62 -15.04
N PHE A 174 -19.33 9.20 -13.87
CA PHE A 174 -18.98 9.80 -12.58
C PHE A 174 -17.91 9.03 -11.82
N ASP A 175 -18.01 7.69 -11.77
CA ASP A 175 -17.13 6.86 -10.93
C ASP A 175 -15.87 6.40 -11.68
N PHE A 176 -16.01 6.02 -12.96
CA PHE A 176 -14.94 5.42 -13.77
C PHE A 176 -14.45 6.29 -14.95
N SER A 177 -14.76 7.59 -14.95
CA SER A 177 -14.31 8.48 -16.03
C SER A 177 -12.80 8.67 -16.06
N SER A 178 -12.14 8.71 -14.90
CA SER A 178 -10.71 8.90 -14.81
C SER A 178 -9.94 7.76 -15.49
N GLY A 179 -9.13 8.10 -16.50
CA GLY A 179 -8.29 7.14 -17.24
C GLY A 179 -9.01 6.36 -18.35
N GLN A 180 -10.33 6.52 -18.51
CA GLN A 180 -11.08 5.96 -19.64
C GLN A 180 -11.55 7.00 -20.67
N MET A 181 -11.67 8.25 -20.25
CA MET A 181 -12.04 9.39 -21.09
C MET A 181 -11.20 10.60 -20.70
N THR A 182 -11.01 11.54 -21.64
CA THR A 182 -10.32 12.80 -21.37
C THR A 182 -11.09 13.66 -20.37
N GLN A 183 -10.39 14.50 -19.59
CA GLN A 183 -10.99 15.38 -18.58
C GLN A 183 -12.12 16.27 -19.13
N THR A 184 -11.90 16.94 -20.27
CA THR A 184 -12.88 17.88 -20.84
C THR A 184 -14.15 17.15 -21.26
N LYS A 185 -14.01 15.99 -21.93
CA LYS A 185 -15.14 15.13 -22.28
C LYS A 185 -15.89 14.62 -21.05
N ALA A 186 -15.17 14.18 -20.01
CA ALA A 186 -15.78 13.73 -18.76
C ALA A 186 -16.62 14.86 -18.14
N LYS A 187 -16.06 16.07 -18.09
CA LYS A 187 -16.77 17.25 -17.58
C LYS A 187 -18.04 17.54 -18.39
N HIS A 188 -17.95 17.57 -19.72
CA HIS A 188 -19.11 17.81 -20.57
C HIS A 188 -20.22 16.75 -20.39
N LEU A 189 -19.85 15.47 -20.29
CA LEU A 189 -20.82 14.39 -20.02
C LEU A 189 -21.46 14.54 -18.64
N LYS A 190 -20.69 14.90 -17.61
CA LYS A 190 -21.21 15.18 -16.27
C LYS A 190 -22.20 16.35 -16.28
N ASP A 191 -21.81 17.47 -16.88
CA ASP A 191 -22.63 18.69 -16.96
C ASP A 191 -23.93 18.42 -17.74
N THR A 192 -23.86 17.68 -18.84
CA THR A 192 -25.04 17.31 -19.62
C THR A 192 -25.97 16.37 -18.85
N MET A 193 -25.40 15.37 -18.16
CA MET A 193 -26.20 14.45 -17.34
C MET A 193 -26.92 15.20 -16.22
N CYS A 194 -26.25 16.17 -15.58
CA CYS A 194 -26.84 17.05 -14.57
C CYS A 194 -27.97 17.90 -15.13
N ASN A 195 -27.81 18.47 -16.33
CA ASN A 195 -28.85 19.29 -16.97
C ASN A 195 -30.12 18.49 -17.30
N GLU A 196 -29.97 17.25 -17.76
CA GLU A 196 -31.10 16.38 -18.13
C GLU A 196 -31.60 15.52 -16.95
N PHE A 197 -30.95 15.57 -15.80
CA PHE A 197 -31.22 14.68 -14.66
C PHE A 197 -32.66 14.77 -14.16
N SER A 198 -33.30 15.94 -14.29
CA SER A 198 -34.69 16.14 -13.85
C SER A 198 -35.66 15.10 -14.45
N HIS A 199 -35.47 14.70 -15.71
CA HIS A 199 -36.31 13.69 -16.36
C HIS A 199 -36.11 12.29 -15.77
N ILE A 200 -34.85 11.93 -15.49
CA ILE A 200 -34.48 10.67 -14.86
C ILE A 200 -35.03 10.62 -13.44
N PHE A 201 -34.89 11.70 -12.68
CA PHE A 201 -35.36 11.78 -11.31
C PHE A 201 -36.89 11.65 -11.21
N HIS A 202 -37.65 12.29 -12.11
CA HIS A 202 -39.09 12.11 -12.18
C HIS A 202 -39.49 10.67 -12.52
N LEU A 203 -38.72 9.97 -13.36
CA LEU A 203 -38.94 8.54 -13.61
C LEU A 203 -38.68 7.70 -12.36
N CYS A 204 -37.57 7.95 -11.64
CA CYS A 204 -37.28 7.28 -10.37
C CYS A 204 -38.42 7.50 -9.36
N GLN A 205 -38.86 8.74 -9.16
CA GLN A 205 -40.00 9.04 -8.28
C GLN A 205 -41.28 8.32 -8.73
N PHE A 206 -41.59 8.34 -10.04
CA PHE A 206 -42.76 7.66 -10.57
C PHE A 206 -42.74 6.16 -10.28
N VAL A 207 -41.60 5.49 -10.48
CA VAL A 207 -41.44 4.05 -10.20
C VAL A 207 -41.52 3.79 -8.69
N LEU A 208 -40.79 4.58 -7.88
CA LEU A 208 -40.77 4.42 -6.43
C LEU A 208 -42.12 4.69 -5.78
N ASP A 209 -42.95 5.57 -6.33
CA ASP A 209 -44.27 5.88 -5.79
C ASP A 209 -45.35 4.87 -6.25
N ASN A 210 -45.30 4.39 -7.50
CA ASN A 210 -46.43 3.68 -8.11
C ASN A 210 -46.20 2.18 -8.39
N SER A 211 -44.97 1.73 -8.66
CA SER A 211 -44.75 0.33 -9.06
C SER A 211 -44.81 -0.63 -7.87
N GLN A 212 -45.35 -1.82 -8.12
CA GLN A 212 -45.38 -2.95 -7.18
C GLN A 212 -44.39 -4.06 -7.57
N ASN A 213 -43.69 -3.90 -8.69
CA ASN A 213 -42.73 -4.88 -9.19
C ASN A 213 -41.44 -4.83 -8.37
N VAL A 214 -41.19 -5.90 -7.61
CA VAL A 214 -40.08 -5.97 -6.65
C VAL A 214 -38.72 -5.80 -7.32
N GLN A 215 -38.51 -6.42 -8.49
CA GLN A 215 -37.24 -6.36 -9.21
C GLN A 215 -36.98 -4.95 -9.77
N LEU A 216 -38.01 -4.32 -10.35
CA LEU A 216 -37.92 -2.95 -10.84
C LEU A 216 -37.62 -1.95 -9.72
N VAL A 217 -38.30 -2.06 -8.58
CA VAL A 217 -38.05 -1.19 -7.42
C VAL A 217 -36.62 -1.38 -6.89
N ALA A 218 -36.15 -2.62 -6.77
CA ALA A 218 -34.78 -2.92 -6.33
C ALA A 218 -33.73 -2.27 -7.25
N VAL A 219 -33.83 -2.47 -8.57
CA VAL A 219 -32.90 -1.87 -9.54
C VAL A 219 -32.99 -0.34 -9.53
N THR A 220 -34.19 0.23 -9.33
CA THR A 220 -34.36 1.69 -9.23
C THR A 220 -33.67 2.25 -7.98
N LEU A 221 -33.74 1.56 -6.84
CA LEU A 221 -33.02 1.95 -5.62
C LEU A 221 -31.51 1.80 -5.78
N GLU A 222 -31.02 0.75 -6.44
CA GLU A 222 -29.60 0.62 -6.79
C GLU A 222 -29.10 1.72 -7.73
N THR A 223 -29.95 2.12 -8.67
CA THR A 223 -29.64 3.20 -9.61
C THR A 223 -29.60 4.55 -8.88
N LEU A 224 -30.57 4.79 -8.00
CA LEU A 224 -30.60 5.97 -7.14
C LEU A 224 -29.34 6.06 -6.26
N LEU A 225 -28.86 4.94 -5.71
CA LEU A 225 -27.64 4.92 -4.91
C LEU A 225 -26.45 5.52 -5.67
N ARG A 226 -26.28 5.21 -6.95
CA ARG A 226 -25.21 5.78 -7.79
C ARG A 226 -25.41 7.25 -8.12
N PHE A 227 -26.67 7.68 -8.24
CA PHE A 227 -27.00 9.07 -8.47
C PHE A 227 -26.73 9.96 -7.25
N LEU A 228 -26.93 9.46 -6.04
CA LEU A 228 -26.74 10.25 -4.80
C LEU A 228 -25.32 10.82 -4.66
N ASN A 229 -24.32 10.22 -5.30
CA ASN A 229 -22.94 10.66 -5.27
C ASN A 229 -22.70 12.02 -5.96
N TRP A 230 -23.55 12.43 -6.90
CA TRP A 230 -23.26 13.59 -7.76
C TRP A 230 -24.45 14.50 -8.05
N ILE A 231 -25.69 14.08 -7.75
CA ILE A 231 -26.87 14.88 -8.08
C ILE A 231 -26.96 16.16 -7.24
N PRO A 232 -27.56 17.24 -7.78
CA PRO A 232 -27.80 18.45 -7.02
C PRO A 232 -28.60 18.20 -5.74
N LEU A 233 -28.17 18.83 -4.64
CA LEU A 233 -28.73 18.61 -3.30
C LEU A 233 -30.23 18.92 -3.17
N GLY A 234 -30.77 19.82 -4.02
CA GLY A 234 -32.20 20.12 -4.07
C GLY A 234 -33.06 18.87 -4.34
N TYR A 235 -32.61 17.95 -5.20
CA TYR A 235 -33.33 16.70 -5.46
C TYR A 235 -33.40 15.78 -4.24
N ILE A 236 -32.41 15.88 -3.34
CA ILE A 236 -32.31 15.07 -2.13
C ILE A 236 -33.14 15.69 -1.00
N PHE A 237 -32.88 16.95 -0.66
CA PHE A 237 -33.39 17.59 0.56
C PHE A 237 -34.66 18.43 0.36
N GLU A 238 -34.99 18.83 -0.86
CA GLU A 238 -36.17 19.67 -1.16
C GLU A 238 -37.31 18.87 -1.80
N THR A 239 -37.19 17.54 -1.83
CA THR A 239 -38.21 16.62 -2.37
C THR A 239 -38.70 15.63 -1.31
N LYS A 240 -39.66 14.78 -1.67
CA LYS A 240 -40.17 13.71 -0.78
C LYS A 240 -39.25 12.49 -0.70
N LEU A 241 -38.09 12.50 -1.36
CA LEU A 241 -37.21 11.33 -1.51
C LEU A 241 -36.88 10.67 -0.18
N ILE A 242 -36.37 11.45 0.79
CA ILE A 242 -36.00 10.95 2.12
C ILE A 242 -37.19 10.27 2.80
N ASN A 243 -38.36 10.91 2.78
CA ASN A 243 -39.57 10.36 3.38
C ASN A 243 -40.00 9.06 2.69
N THR A 244 -39.94 9.00 1.36
CA THR A 244 -40.26 7.78 0.60
C THR A 244 -39.30 6.65 0.96
N LEU A 245 -37.98 6.90 1.02
CA LEU A 245 -36.99 5.90 1.41
C LEU A 245 -37.25 5.36 2.82
N VAL A 246 -37.41 6.24 3.80
CA VAL A 246 -37.56 5.86 5.21
C VAL A 246 -38.89 5.15 5.47
N PHE A 247 -40.00 5.68 4.99
CA PHE A 247 -41.33 5.15 5.36
C PHE A 247 -41.83 4.03 4.45
N LYS A 248 -41.44 3.99 3.17
CA LYS A 248 -41.94 2.99 2.21
C LYS A 248 -41.03 1.76 2.09
N PHE A 249 -39.71 1.94 2.17
CA PHE A 249 -38.76 0.89 1.78
C PHE A 249 -37.90 0.35 2.92
N LEU A 250 -37.52 1.18 3.91
CA LEU A 250 -36.61 0.76 4.98
C LEU A 250 -37.16 -0.42 5.82
N ASN A 251 -38.46 -0.44 6.11
CA ASN A 251 -39.09 -1.52 6.88
C ASN A 251 -39.26 -2.81 6.09
N VAL A 252 -39.21 -2.76 4.76
CA VAL A 252 -39.45 -3.92 3.88
C VAL A 252 -38.15 -4.72 3.75
N PRO A 253 -38.08 -5.99 4.21
CA PRO A 253 -36.83 -6.76 4.29
C PRO A 253 -36.02 -6.80 2.99
N ILE A 254 -36.69 -6.96 1.85
CA ILE A 254 -36.05 -7.09 0.52
C ILE A 254 -35.35 -5.78 0.10
N PHE A 255 -35.86 -4.61 0.50
CA PHE A 255 -35.33 -3.31 0.12
C PHE A 255 -34.48 -2.64 1.22
N ARG A 256 -34.54 -3.16 2.44
CA ARG A 256 -33.93 -2.57 3.63
C ARG A 256 -32.46 -2.21 3.44
N ASN A 257 -31.66 -3.15 2.93
CA ASN A 257 -30.22 -2.97 2.74
C ASN A 257 -29.89 -1.84 1.75
N ILE A 258 -30.48 -1.88 0.55
CA ILE A 258 -30.20 -0.86 -0.46
C ILE A 258 -30.71 0.51 -0.03
N THR A 259 -31.86 0.56 0.64
CA THR A 259 -32.44 1.79 1.18
C THR A 259 -31.51 2.41 2.23
N LEU A 260 -30.98 1.60 3.15
CA LEU A 260 -30.06 2.10 4.18
C LEU A 260 -28.74 2.59 3.59
N LYS A 261 -28.23 1.96 2.53
CA LYS A 261 -27.08 2.48 1.77
C LYS A 261 -27.38 3.85 1.17
N CYS A 262 -28.53 4.03 0.52
CA CYS A 262 -28.94 5.35 0.01
C CYS A 262 -29.01 6.40 1.13
N LEU A 263 -29.60 6.05 2.27
CA LEU A 263 -29.68 6.95 3.43
C LEU A 263 -28.31 7.26 4.03
N THR A 264 -27.34 6.34 3.91
CA THR A 264 -25.95 6.53 4.32
C THR A 264 -25.23 7.54 3.43
N GLU A 265 -25.37 7.42 2.10
CA GLU A 265 -24.80 8.42 1.17
C GLU A 265 -25.39 9.81 1.43
N ILE A 266 -26.69 9.89 1.66
CA ILE A 266 -27.35 11.16 2.04
C ILE A 266 -26.78 11.69 3.36
N ALA A 267 -26.57 10.82 4.36
CA ALA A 267 -26.02 11.19 5.66
C ALA A 267 -24.54 11.60 5.63
N GLY A 268 -23.80 11.27 4.57
CA GLY A 268 -22.40 11.70 4.38
C GLY A 268 -22.25 13.09 3.76
N VAL A 269 -23.35 13.73 3.34
CA VAL A 269 -23.30 15.03 2.66
C VAL A 269 -23.02 16.17 3.66
N ALA A 270 -21.87 16.83 3.51
CA ALA A 270 -21.55 18.02 4.29
C ALA A 270 -22.26 19.28 3.75
N ALA A 271 -23.51 19.51 4.16
CA ALA A 271 -24.28 20.70 3.76
C ALA A 271 -24.96 21.40 4.94
N PRO A 272 -24.30 22.37 5.61
CA PRO A 272 -24.85 23.05 6.79
C PRO A 272 -26.21 23.72 6.58
N THR A 273 -26.52 24.15 5.34
CA THR A 273 -27.79 24.80 4.97
C THR A 273 -29.01 23.90 5.20
N TYR A 274 -28.85 22.57 5.20
CA TYR A 274 -29.94 21.60 5.36
C TYR A 274 -29.98 20.96 6.75
N GLU A 275 -29.50 21.65 7.80
CA GLU A 275 -29.44 21.14 9.19
C GLU A 275 -30.77 20.52 9.65
N GLU A 276 -31.91 21.20 9.46
CA GLU A 276 -33.23 20.68 9.87
C GLU A 276 -33.60 19.39 9.14
N SER A 277 -33.24 19.27 7.86
CA SER A 277 -33.51 18.07 7.06
C SER A 277 -32.70 16.88 7.56
N PHE A 278 -31.43 17.09 7.96
CA PHE A 278 -30.60 16.04 8.57
C PHE A 278 -31.14 15.60 9.94
N VAL A 279 -31.55 16.55 10.77
CA VAL A 279 -32.15 16.24 12.08
C VAL A 279 -33.41 15.39 11.89
N MET A 280 -34.29 15.76 10.95
CA MET A 280 -35.51 15.01 10.64
C MET A 280 -35.22 13.63 10.02
N LEU A 281 -34.21 13.52 9.14
CA LEU A 281 -33.73 12.26 8.58
C LEU A 281 -33.37 11.28 9.71
N PHE A 282 -32.52 11.72 10.64
CA PHE A 282 -32.08 10.89 11.76
C PHE A 282 -33.22 10.49 12.69
N VAL A 283 -34.10 11.44 13.07
CA VAL A 283 -35.26 11.17 13.91
C VAL A 283 -36.17 10.11 13.28
N ASN A 284 -36.44 10.23 11.98
CA ASN A 284 -37.33 9.30 11.28
C ASN A 284 -36.69 7.91 11.13
N ILE A 285 -35.39 7.83 10.81
CA ILE A 285 -34.68 6.55 10.69
C ILE A 285 -34.62 5.84 12.04
N MET A 286 -34.27 6.54 13.12
CA MET A 286 -34.21 5.95 14.46
C MET A 286 -35.56 5.38 14.90
N ARG A 287 -36.68 6.06 14.59
CA ARG A 287 -38.03 5.53 14.84
C ARG A 287 -38.35 4.26 14.08
N GLN A 288 -37.90 4.13 12.82
CA GLN A 288 -38.06 2.89 12.06
C GLN A 288 -37.14 1.79 12.59
N LEU A 289 -35.92 2.14 12.96
CA LEU A 289 -34.93 1.20 13.46
C LEU A 289 -35.40 0.52 14.75
N GLU A 290 -36.04 1.25 15.67
CA GLU A 290 -36.63 0.66 16.89
C GLU A 290 -37.69 -0.42 16.59
N GLN A 291 -38.40 -0.31 15.46
CA GLN A 291 -39.37 -1.33 15.03
C GLN A 291 -38.69 -2.53 14.35
N ILE A 292 -37.63 -2.26 13.58
CA ILE A 292 -36.90 -3.28 12.83
C ILE A 292 -36.03 -4.14 13.76
N LEU A 293 -35.33 -3.49 14.68
CA LEU A 293 -34.33 -4.09 15.56
C LEU A 293 -34.50 -3.52 16.98
N PRO A 294 -35.32 -4.15 17.84
CA PRO A 294 -35.50 -3.71 19.23
C PRO A 294 -34.16 -3.67 19.98
N LEU A 295 -33.99 -2.69 20.88
CA LEU A 295 -32.74 -2.47 21.63
C LEU A 295 -32.41 -3.61 22.61
N GLU A 296 -33.39 -4.44 22.96
CA GLU A 296 -33.22 -5.62 23.80
C GLU A 296 -32.59 -6.80 23.03
N THR A 297 -32.48 -6.70 21.71
CA THR A 297 -31.93 -7.75 20.86
C THR A 297 -30.42 -7.89 21.09
N ASN A 298 -29.96 -9.12 21.34
CA ASN A 298 -28.53 -9.42 21.35
C ASN A 298 -28.01 -9.46 19.91
N ILE A 299 -27.49 -8.33 19.42
CA ILE A 299 -27.02 -8.18 18.03
C ILE A 299 -25.88 -9.16 17.72
N ARG A 300 -25.02 -9.48 18.69
CA ARG A 300 -23.93 -10.45 18.49
C ARG A 300 -24.47 -11.83 18.15
N GLU A 301 -25.43 -12.34 18.92
CA GLU A 301 -26.05 -13.64 18.67
C GLU A 301 -26.90 -13.63 17.39
N ALA A 302 -27.66 -12.54 17.17
CA ALA A 302 -28.47 -12.37 15.96
C ALA A 302 -27.61 -12.37 14.69
N TYR A 303 -26.43 -11.75 14.73
CA TYR A 303 -25.48 -11.76 13.61
C TYR A 303 -24.91 -13.16 13.37
N GLY A 304 -24.52 -13.87 14.43
CA GLY A 304 -23.94 -15.22 14.34
C GLY A 304 -24.92 -16.28 13.84
N ALA A 305 -26.22 -16.12 14.10
CA ALA A 305 -27.28 -17.01 13.62
C ALA A 305 -27.96 -16.52 12.33
N GLY A 306 -27.74 -15.28 11.93
CA GLY A 306 -28.42 -14.63 10.81
C GLY A 306 -27.87 -15.01 9.44
N GLY A 307 -28.69 -14.84 8.41
CA GLY A 307 -28.27 -15.03 7.01
C GLY A 307 -27.55 -13.81 6.43
N ASP A 308 -27.00 -13.94 5.21
CA ASP A 308 -26.24 -12.88 4.54
C ASP A 308 -26.96 -11.52 4.50
N GLN A 309 -28.28 -11.50 4.29
CA GLN A 309 -29.04 -10.24 4.23
C GLN A 309 -29.10 -9.51 5.58
N GLU A 310 -29.17 -10.26 6.68
CA GLU A 310 -29.23 -9.71 8.04
C GLU A 310 -27.85 -9.25 8.48
N GLN A 311 -26.81 -10.03 8.17
CA GLN A 311 -25.42 -9.64 8.41
C GLN A 311 -25.06 -8.36 7.67
N ASN A 312 -25.42 -8.27 6.38
CA ASN A 312 -25.28 -7.06 5.58
C ASN A 312 -26.05 -5.87 6.18
N PHE A 313 -27.24 -6.12 6.75
CA PHE A 313 -28.02 -5.05 7.37
C PHE A 313 -27.32 -4.48 8.61
N ILE A 314 -26.77 -5.33 9.48
CA ILE A 314 -26.00 -4.88 10.65
C ILE A 314 -24.76 -4.11 10.23
N GLN A 315 -24.05 -4.56 9.19
CA GLN A 315 -22.92 -3.82 8.64
C GLN A 315 -23.34 -2.44 8.08
N ASN A 316 -24.39 -2.39 7.24
CA ASN A 316 -24.90 -1.14 6.69
C ASN A 316 -25.40 -0.18 7.79
N LEU A 317 -25.96 -0.72 8.88
CA LEU A 317 -26.37 0.06 10.04
C LEU A 317 -25.18 0.65 10.79
N ALA A 318 -24.09 -0.11 10.95
CA ALA A 318 -22.84 0.40 11.51
C ALA A 318 -22.32 1.57 10.68
N ILE A 319 -22.25 1.40 9.35
CA ILE A 319 -21.77 2.43 8.42
C ILE A 319 -22.65 3.68 8.50
N PHE A 320 -23.98 3.52 8.47
CA PHE A 320 -24.93 4.63 8.60
C PHE A 320 -24.72 5.43 9.89
N LEU A 321 -24.72 4.74 11.05
CA LEU A 321 -24.61 5.40 12.35
C LEU A 321 -23.25 6.08 12.51
N CYS A 322 -22.16 5.42 12.11
CA CYS A 322 -20.82 6.01 12.16
C CYS A 322 -20.71 7.24 11.24
N THR A 323 -21.20 7.15 10.00
CA THR A 323 -21.18 8.26 9.04
C THR A 323 -21.96 9.45 9.58
N TYR A 324 -23.23 9.24 9.95
CA TYR A 324 -24.09 10.31 10.44
C TYR A 324 -23.54 10.96 11.72
N LEU A 325 -23.08 10.16 12.70
CA LEU A 325 -22.60 10.70 13.96
C LEU A 325 -21.27 11.45 13.82
N LYS A 326 -20.39 11.05 12.89
CA LYS A 326 -19.15 11.79 12.58
C LYS A 326 -19.43 13.15 11.96
N GLU A 327 -20.27 13.20 10.93
CA GLU A 327 -20.53 14.43 10.16
C GLU A 327 -21.54 15.36 10.84
N HIS A 328 -22.56 14.81 11.51
CA HIS A 328 -23.75 15.54 11.95
C HIS A 328 -24.13 15.33 13.41
N GLY A 329 -23.33 14.58 14.19
CA GLY A 329 -23.62 14.32 15.62
C GLY A 329 -23.83 15.60 16.43
N GLN A 330 -23.10 16.67 16.11
CA GLN A 330 -23.22 17.97 16.79
C GLN A 330 -24.60 18.63 16.58
N PHE A 331 -25.30 18.38 15.46
CA PHE A 331 -26.63 18.93 15.24
C PHE A 331 -27.64 18.35 16.24
N ILE A 332 -27.55 17.05 16.51
CA ILE A 332 -28.40 16.35 17.48
C ILE A 332 -28.09 16.82 18.91
N GLU A 333 -26.81 17.04 19.23
CA GLU A 333 -26.39 17.63 20.51
C GLU A 333 -26.97 19.05 20.72
N LYS A 334 -26.85 19.93 19.70
CA LYS A 334 -27.35 21.32 19.76
C LYS A 334 -28.86 21.39 19.94
N LYS A 335 -29.61 20.51 19.28
CA LYS A 335 -31.08 20.41 19.38
C LYS A 335 -31.56 19.73 20.66
N GLN A 336 -30.65 19.28 21.53
CA GLN A 336 -30.95 18.60 22.80
C GLN A 336 -31.80 17.33 22.64
N LEU A 337 -31.66 16.62 21.52
CA LEU A 337 -32.34 15.34 21.25
C LEU A 337 -31.58 14.17 21.91
N ASN A 338 -31.33 14.30 23.21
CA ASN A 338 -30.44 13.46 24.00
C ASN A 338 -30.87 11.98 24.04
N ASP A 339 -32.16 11.69 24.14
CA ASP A 339 -32.68 10.31 24.17
C ASP A 339 -32.37 9.55 22.87
N LEU A 340 -32.65 10.16 21.72
CA LEU A 340 -32.37 9.54 20.42
C LEU A 340 -30.87 9.32 20.20
N LEU A 341 -30.05 10.29 20.61
CA LEU A 341 -28.59 10.16 20.52
C LEU A 341 -28.09 8.99 21.38
N LEU A 342 -28.58 8.85 22.61
CA LEU A 342 -28.22 7.72 23.48
C LEU A 342 -28.64 6.38 22.89
N LYS A 343 -29.82 6.29 22.26
CA LYS A 343 -30.26 5.06 21.58
C LYS A 343 -29.36 4.70 20.40
N ALA A 344 -28.97 5.68 19.58
CA ALA A 344 -28.05 5.45 18.46
C ALA A 344 -26.67 4.97 18.94
N LEU A 345 -26.12 5.60 19.98
CA LEU A 345 -24.89 5.16 20.63
C LEU A 345 -25.04 3.76 21.23
N HIS A 346 -26.22 3.43 21.78
CA HIS A 346 -26.48 2.10 22.31
C HIS A 346 -26.49 1.03 21.22
N TYR A 347 -27.09 1.29 20.06
CA TYR A 347 -26.96 0.41 18.89
C TYR A 347 -25.49 0.21 18.50
N LEU A 348 -24.70 1.28 18.40
CA LEU A 348 -23.27 1.15 18.09
C LEU A 348 -22.52 0.30 19.12
N VAL A 349 -22.84 0.43 20.41
CA VAL A 349 -22.26 -0.43 21.46
C VAL A 349 -22.62 -1.90 21.23
N LEU A 350 -23.90 -2.22 20.96
CA LEU A 350 -24.35 -3.59 20.69
C LEU A 350 -23.73 -4.16 19.41
N ILE A 351 -23.59 -3.34 18.36
CA ILE A 351 -22.93 -3.73 17.10
C ILE A 351 -21.43 -3.96 17.33
N SER A 352 -20.78 -3.18 18.20
CA SER A 352 -19.37 -3.33 18.54
C SER A 352 -19.05 -4.66 19.26
N GLU A 353 -20.05 -5.38 19.75
CA GLU A 353 -19.91 -6.72 20.34
C GLU A 353 -19.93 -7.85 19.29
N VAL A 354 -20.33 -7.56 18.05
CA VAL A 354 -20.39 -8.55 16.95
C VAL A 354 -18.99 -9.08 16.63
N GLU A 355 -18.83 -10.40 16.56
CA GLU A 355 -17.55 -11.07 16.30
C GLU A 355 -17.15 -11.06 14.81
N GLU A 356 -17.21 -9.89 14.17
CA GLU A 356 -16.74 -9.63 12.80
C GLU A 356 -15.76 -8.44 12.82
N VAL A 357 -14.59 -8.60 12.18
CA VAL A 357 -13.48 -7.65 12.25
C VAL A 357 -13.81 -6.36 11.50
N GLU A 358 -14.40 -6.47 10.30
CA GLU A 358 -14.73 -5.29 9.48
C GLU A 358 -15.80 -4.41 10.12
N ILE A 359 -16.83 -5.02 10.69
CA ILE A 359 -17.87 -4.30 11.45
C ILE A 359 -17.26 -3.59 12.66
N PHE A 360 -16.37 -4.28 13.38
CA PHE A 360 -15.71 -3.69 14.54
C PHE A 360 -14.80 -2.51 14.15
N LYS A 361 -14.08 -2.58 13.02
CA LYS A 361 -13.29 -1.44 12.51
C LYS A 361 -14.15 -0.22 12.21
N ILE A 362 -15.30 -0.41 11.57
CA ILE A 362 -16.26 0.68 11.29
C ILE A 362 -16.68 1.36 12.60
N CYS A 363 -17.08 0.58 13.61
CA CYS A 363 -17.44 1.14 14.92
C CYS A 363 -16.25 1.80 15.64
N LEU A 364 -15.06 1.17 15.58
CA LEU A 364 -13.85 1.67 16.21
C LEU A 364 -13.42 3.02 15.65
N GLU A 365 -13.59 3.26 14.35
CA GLU A 365 -13.32 4.55 13.73
C GLU A 365 -14.14 5.67 14.38
N TYR A 366 -15.44 5.44 14.60
CA TYR A 366 -16.28 6.38 15.32
C TYR A 366 -15.87 6.54 16.79
N TRP A 367 -15.61 5.44 17.50
CA TRP A 367 -15.22 5.49 18.91
C TRP A 367 -13.89 6.23 19.13
N ASN A 368 -12.93 6.04 18.23
CA ASN A 368 -11.67 6.77 18.22
C ASN A 368 -11.92 8.27 18.01
N ALA A 369 -12.69 8.64 16.98
CA ALA A 369 -13.02 10.02 16.69
C ALA A 369 -13.73 10.72 17.86
N LEU A 370 -14.72 10.06 18.47
CA LEU A 370 -15.44 10.57 19.64
C LEU A 370 -14.52 10.71 20.86
N ALA A 371 -13.71 9.70 21.17
CA ALA A 371 -12.78 9.75 22.29
C ALA A 371 -11.74 10.84 22.13
N MET A 372 -11.20 11.01 20.91
CA MET A 372 -10.27 12.07 20.55
C MET A 372 -10.91 13.46 20.68
N ASP A 373 -12.14 13.67 20.17
CA ASP A 373 -12.85 14.94 20.26
C ASP A 373 -13.12 15.34 21.72
N LEU A 374 -13.61 14.39 22.53
CA LEU A 374 -13.83 14.61 23.96
C LEU A 374 -12.53 14.90 24.72
N TYR A 375 -11.43 14.22 24.37
CA TYR A 375 -10.12 14.45 24.96
C TYR A 375 -9.55 15.83 24.58
N ARG A 376 -9.64 16.23 23.30
CA ARG A 376 -9.22 17.57 22.84
C ARG A 376 -10.02 18.69 23.51
N ALA A 377 -11.31 18.46 23.75
CA ALA A 377 -12.16 19.44 24.44
C ALA A 377 -11.77 19.62 25.92
N ASN A 378 -11.42 18.55 26.62
CA ASN A 378 -10.87 18.63 27.98
C ASN A 378 -10.05 17.36 28.35
N PRO A 379 -8.70 17.45 28.37
CA PRO A 379 -7.84 16.28 28.56
C PRO A 379 -7.71 15.83 30.02
N PHE A 380 -8.27 16.56 31.00
CA PHE A 380 -8.04 16.29 32.42
C PHE A 380 -9.13 15.40 33.05
N ALA A 381 -8.71 14.45 33.89
CA ALA A 381 -9.59 13.67 34.75
C ALA A 381 -10.28 14.56 35.81
N PRO A 382 -11.48 14.21 36.31
CA PRO A 382 -12.11 14.92 37.41
C PRO A 382 -11.16 14.94 38.63
N PRO A 383 -10.85 16.11 39.22
CA PRO A 383 -10.09 16.14 40.46
C PRO A 383 -10.88 15.45 41.57
N THR A 384 -10.19 14.67 42.40
CA THR A 384 -10.70 14.14 43.67
C THR A 384 -11.29 15.28 44.53
N PRO A 385 -12.34 15.04 45.32
CA PRO A 385 -12.97 16.08 46.14
C PRO A 385 -12.09 16.39 47.35
N LEU A 386 -11.00 17.10 47.14
CA LEU A 386 -10.22 17.75 48.19
C LEU A 386 -10.75 19.17 48.40
N PHE A 387 -10.96 19.48 49.67
CA PHE A 387 -11.51 20.73 50.17
C PHE A 387 -10.94 21.96 49.44
N MET A 388 -11.84 22.80 48.91
CA MET A 388 -11.59 24.13 48.32
C MET A 388 -11.19 24.24 46.83
N VAL A 389 -12.03 23.76 45.89
CA VAL A 389 -12.28 24.49 44.63
C VAL A 389 -13.74 24.32 44.24
N LYS A 390 -14.58 25.32 44.52
CA LYS A 390 -16.04 25.27 44.27
C LYS A 390 -16.45 25.56 42.82
N ASN A 391 -15.52 25.79 41.89
CA ASN A 391 -15.82 26.29 40.54
C ASN A 391 -15.02 25.59 39.40
N MET A 392 -15.02 24.26 39.33
CA MET A 392 -14.78 23.58 38.05
C MET A 392 -15.91 22.59 37.80
N THR A 393 -16.95 23.04 37.13
CA THR A 393 -18.02 22.16 36.62
C THR A 393 -17.44 21.29 35.52
N LEU A 394 -17.53 19.96 35.66
CA LEU A 394 -17.18 19.02 34.59
C LEU A 394 -17.95 19.44 33.32
N PRO A 395 -17.33 19.45 32.11
CA PRO A 395 -18.03 19.84 30.90
C PRO A 395 -19.31 19.01 30.70
N SER A 396 -20.44 19.68 30.46
CA SER A 396 -21.77 19.06 30.33
C SER A 396 -21.81 17.95 29.26
N ARG A 397 -21.08 18.15 28.15
CA ARG A 397 -20.95 17.17 27.05
C ARG A 397 -20.28 15.88 27.51
N ARG A 398 -19.24 15.94 28.33
CA ARG A 398 -18.53 14.75 28.82
C ARG A 398 -19.39 13.93 29.80
N LEU A 399 -20.14 14.61 30.68
CA LEU A 399 -21.07 13.93 31.60
C LEU A 399 -22.15 13.14 30.84
N PHE A 400 -22.63 13.69 29.73
CA PHE A 400 -23.62 13.05 28.88
C PHE A 400 -23.13 11.71 28.29
N TYR A 401 -21.90 11.66 27.75
CA TYR A 401 -21.37 10.45 27.14
C TYR A 401 -20.87 9.39 28.14
N CYS A 402 -20.66 9.76 29.41
CA CYS A 402 -20.04 8.90 30.43
C CYS A 402 -20.62 7.46 30.50
N PRO A 403 -21.96 7.25 30.54
CA PRO A 403 -22.53 5.91 30.60
C PRO A 403 -22.20 5.03 29.38
N VAL A 404 -22.04 5.64 28.21
CA VAL A 404 -21.65 4.96 26.97
C VAL A 404 -20.15 4.65 26.99
N LEU A 405 -19.32 5.61 27.40
CA LEU A 405 -17.86 5.45 27.42
C LEU A 405 -17.41 4.30 28.32
N THR A 406 -18.08 4.07 29.45
CA THR A 406 -17.80 2.90 30.32
C THR A 406 -18.02 1.58 29.58
N LYS A 407 -19.09 1.46 28.77
CA LYS A 407 -19.33 0.27 27.95
C LYS A 407 -18.29 0.13 26.83
N VAL A 408 -17.92 1.23 26.19
CA VAL A 408 -16.87 1.23 25.15
C VAL A 408 -15.52 0.80 25.74
N ARG A 409 -15.12 1.30 26.93
CA ARG A 409 -13.93 0.81 27.64
C ARG A 409 -13.98 -0.69 27.87
N TYR A 410 -15.11 -1.21 28.35
CA TYR A 410 -15.30 -2.64 28.56
C TYR A 410 -15.11 -3.45 27.26
N ILE A 411 -15.66 -2.99 26.13
CA ILE A 411 -15.51 -3.65 24.83
C ILE A 411 -14.05 -3.60 24.35
N MET A 412 -13.41 -2.43 24.42
CA MET A 412 -11.99 -2.26 24.02
C MET A 412 -11.07 -3.19 24.81
N ILE A 413 -11.29 -3.33 26.12
CA ILE A 413 -10.53 -4.25 26.98
C ILE A 413 -10.85 -5.71 26.65
N SER A 414 -12.11 -6.04 26.40
CA SER A 414 -12.55 -7.41 26.11
C SER A 414 -12.07 -7.94 24.76
N ARG A 415 -11.88 -7.05 23.79
CA ARG A 415 -11.59 -7.39 22.39
C ARG A 415 -10.24 -6.91 21.89
N MET A 416 -9.36 -6.45 22.80
CA MET A 416 -8.05 -5.90 22.42
C MET A 416 -7.33 -6.83 21.44
N ALA A 417 -6.96 -6.27 20.28
CA ALA A 417 -6.25 -7.00 19.25
C ALA A 417 -4.82 -7.34 19.71
N LYS A 418 -4.22 -8.33 19.04
CA LYS A 418 -2.85 -8.75 19.33
C LYS A 418 -1.86 -7.61 18.98
N PRO A 419 -0.93 -7.24 19.87
CA PRO A 419 -0.03 -6.10 19.67
C PRO A 419 1.05 -6.32 18.61
N GLU A 420 1.51 -7.57 18.46
CA GLU A 420 2.61 -7.96 17.59
C GLU A 420 2.22 -9.24 16.85
N GLU A 421 2.51 -9.29 15.56
CA GLU A 421 2.26 -10.46 14.72
C GLU A 421 3.60 -11.05 14.28
N VAL A 422 3.78 -12.34 14.57
CA VAL A 422 5.00 -13.09 14.29
C VAL A 422 4.61 -14.24 13.38
N LEU A 423 5.27 -14.32 12.22
CA LEU A 423 5.10 -15.40 11.26
C LEU A 423 6.39 -16.22 11.22
N VAL A 424 6.25 -17.53 11.05
CA VAL A 424 7.38 -18.44 10.80
C VAL A 424 7.51 -18.58 9.28
N VAL A 425 8.59 -18.04 8.71
CA VAL A 425 8.83 -18.00 7.27
C VAL A 425 10.11 -18.79 6.95
N GLU A 426 10.06 -19.63 5.92
CA GLU A 426 11.26 -20.23 5.36
C GLU A 426 11.92 -19.21 4.42
N ASN A 427 13.16 -18.80 4.72
CA ASN A 427 13.90 -17.90 3.85
C ASN A 427 14.40 -18.64 2.59
N GLU A 428 14.90 -17.91 1.60
CA GLU A 428 15.40 -18.46 0.33
C GLU A 428 16.52 -19.51 0.48
N ASN A 429 17.17 -19.56 1.65
CA ASN A 429 18.23 -20.51 1.97
C ASN A 429 17.71 -21.78 2.67
N GLY A 430 16.39 -21.92 2.85
CA GLY A 430 15.75 -23.04 3.53
C GLY A 430 15.80 -22.96 5.06
N GLU A 431 16.12 -21.79 5.63
CA GLU A 431 16.12 -21.58 7.07
C GLU A 431 14.76 -21.06 7.53
N VAL A 432 14.18 -21.74 8.52
CA VAL A 432 12.93 -21.34 9.16
C VAL A 432 13.20 -20.21 10.14
N VAL A 433 12.85 -18.96 9.80
CA VAL A 433 13.06 -17.76 10.62
C VAL A 433 11.74 -17.15 11.12
N ARG A 434 11.78 -16.54 12.30
CA ARG A 434 10.65 -15.76 12.84
C ARG A 434 10.72 -14.33 12.32
N GLU A 435 9.70 -13.90 11.59
CA GLU A 435 9.57 -12.54 11.07
C GLU A 435 8.46 -11.78 11.79
N PHE A 436 8.79 -10.58 12.28
CA PHE A 436 7.83 -9.67 12.88
C PHE A 436 7.21 -8.81 11.77
N MET A 437 5.91 -8.94 11.58
CA MET A 437 5.16 -8.08 10.65
C MET A 437 5.13 -6.66 11.21
N LYS A 438 5.32 -5.63 10.37
CA LYS A 438 5.35 -4.22 10.81
C LYS A 438 4.10 -3.43 10.43
N ASP A 439 3.45 -3.77 9.31
CA ASP A 439 2.34 -3.01 8.74
C ASP A 439 1.24 -3.92 8.18
N THR A 440 0.68 -4.77 9.05
CA THR A 440 -0.53 -5.55 8.74
C THR A 440 -1.79 -4.84 9.23
N ASP A 441 -2.91 -5.17 8.62
CA ASP A 441 -4.23 -4.67 9.00
C ASP A 441 -4.59 -5.00 10.48
N SER A 442 -4.15 -6.17 10.97
CA SER A 442 -4.26 -6.58 12.38
C SER A 442 -3.49 -5.65 13.33
N ILE A 443 -2.28 -5.21 12.95
CA ILE A 443 -1.46 -4.26 13.72
C ILE A 443 -2.10 -2.87 13.68
N ASN A 444 -2.67 -2.45 12.55
CA ASN A 444 -3.39 -1.19 12.46
C ASN A 444 -4.63 -1.18 13.36
N LEU A 445 -5.37 -2.30 13.40
CA LEU A 445 -6.48 -2.49 14.34
C LEU A 445 -6.01 -2.34 15.80
N TYR A 446 -4.90 -2.99 16.18
CA TYR A 446 -4.33 -2.82 17.52
C TYR A 446 -3.95 -1.36 17.81
N LYS A 447 -3.28 -0.67 16.88
CA LYS A 447 -2.90 0.74 17.03
C LYS A 447 -4.12 1.62 17.30
N ASN A 448 -5.20 1.45 16.53
CA ASN A 448 -6.45 2.21 16.69
C ASN A 448 -7.18 1.88 18.00
N MET A 449 -7.24 0.60 18.40
CA MET A 449 -7.82 0.19 19.69
C MET A 449 -7.03 0.76 20.87
N ARG A 450 -5.71 0.69 20.80
CA ARG A 450 -4.79 1.26 21.80
C ARG A 450 -5.01 2.76 21.93
N GLU A 451 -5.00 3.49 20.83
CA GLU A 451 -5.20 4.94 20.84
C GLU A 451 -6.54 5.32 21.47
N THR A 452 -7.62 4.64 21.06
CA THR A 452 -8.96 4.84 21.61
C THR A 452 -8.98 4.59 23.11
N LEU A 453 -8.43 3.45 23.56
CA LEU A 453 -8.40 3.11 24.98
C LEU A 453 -7.55 4.12 25.77
N VAL A 454 -6.43 4.59 25.24
CA VAL A 454 -5.58 5.61 25.86
C VAL A 454 -6.34 6.92 26.04
N TYR A 455 -7.10 7.40 25.05
CA TYR A 455 -7.95 8.58 25.22
C TYR A 455 -9.01 8.36 26.31
N LEU A 456 -9.67 7.21 26.29
CA LEU A 456 -10.68 6.87 27.30
C LEU A 456 -10.09 6.76 28.72
N THR A 457 -8.84 6.33 28.85
CA THR A 457 -8.11 6.28 30.13
C THR A 457 -7.75 7.68 30.63
N HIS A 458 -7.30 8.59 29.77
CA HIS A 458 -7.07 9.98 30.18
C HIS A 458 -8.36 10.69 30.61
N LEU A 459 -9.46 10.40 29.92
CA LEU A 459 -10.76 10.88 30.35
C LEU A 459 -11.06 10.34 31.75
N ASP A 460 -11.08 9.02 31.96
CA ASP A 460 -11.35 8.44 33.28
C ASP A 460 -10.49 7.20 33.57
N TYR A 461 -9.38 7.42 34.27
CA TYR A 461 -8.44 6.34 34.60
C TYR A 461 -9.00 5.42 35.69
N MET A 462 -9.81 5.96 36.60
CA MET A 462 -10.43 5.21 37.70
C MET A 462 -11.42 4.18 37.16
N ASP A 463 -12.24 4.57 36.16
CA ASP A 463 -13.14 3.62 35.49
C ASP A 463 -12.36 2.55 34.71
N THR A 464 -11.26 2.94 34.04
CA THR A 464 -10.39 1.99 33.33
C THR A 464 -9.76 0.97 34.29
N GLU A 465 -9.17 1.45 35.40
CA GLU A 465 -8.57 0.62 36.45
C GLU A 465 -9.62 -0.33 37.05
N ARG A 466 -10.82 0.18 37.36
CA ARG A 466 -11.93 -0.62 37.89
C ARG A 466 -12.31 -1.75 36.95
N ILE A 467 -12.51 -1.47 35.66
CA ILE A 467 -12.90 -2.49 34.66
C ILE A 467 -11.79 -3.55 34.51
N MET A 468 -10.53 -3.13 34.39
CA MET A 468 -9.41 -4.08 34.26
C MET A 468 -9.26 -4.95 35.51
N THR A 469 -9.42 -4.37 36.70
CA THR A 469 -9.35 -5.09 37.98
C THR A 469 -10.51 -6.08 38.13
N GLU A 470 -11.74 -5.68 37.78
CA GLU A 470 -12.91 -6.55 37.79
C GLU A 470 -12.73 -7.74 36.84
N LYS A 471 -12.25 -7.50 35.62
CA LYS A 471 -11.94 -8.58 34.66
C LYS A 471 -10.82 -9.49 35.14
N LEU A 472 -9.78 -8.95 35.78
CA LEU A 472 -8.71 -9.77 36.33
C LEU A 472 -9.23 -10.67 37.46
N GLN A 473 -10.09 -10.15 38.33
CA GLN A 473 -10.74 -10.95 39.37
C GLN A 473 -11.64 -12.04 38.78
N ASN A 474 -12.33 -11.78 37.67
CA ASN A 474 -13.09 -12.79 36.92
C ASN A 474 -12.20 -13.88 36.28
N GLN A 475 -10.93 -13.60 36.00
CA GLN A 475 -9.95 -14.64 35.63
C GLN A 475 -9.52 -15.48 36.84
N VAL A 476 -9.33 -14.85 38.00
CA VAL A 476 -8.88 -15.49 39.25
C VAL A 476 -9.95 -16.41 39.86
N ASN A 477 -11.20 -15.93 39.96
CA ASN A 477 -12.32 -16.71 40.47
C ASN A 477 -12.80 -17.79 39.47
N GLY A 478 -12.41 -17.70 38.20
CA GLY A 478 -12.71 -18.65 37.14
C GLY A 478 -13.99 -18.40 36.36
N THR A 479 -14.72 -17.30 36.58
CA THR A 479 -15.97 -17.00 35.86
C THR A 479 -15.75 -16.75 34.36
N GLU A 480 -14.69 -16.04 34.01
CA GLU A 480 -14.34 -15.68 32.62
C GLU A 480 -13.02 -16.30 32.15
N TRP A 481 -12.49 -17.30 32.88
CA TRP A 481 -11.19 -17.90 32.61
C TRP A 481 -11.12 -18.53 31.21
N SER A 482 -10.28 -17.94 30.35
CA SER A 482 -9.84 -18.56 29.09
C SER A 482 -8.52 -17.92 28.64
N TRP A 483 -7.74 -18.65 27.83
CA TRP A 483 -6.49 -18.10 27.28
C TRP A 483 -6.75 -16.85 26.44
N LYS A 484 -7.81 -16.85 25.63
CA LYS A 484 -8.23 -15.70 24.80
C LYS A 484 -8.54 -14.47 25.66
N ASN A 485 -9.33 -14.64 26.73
CA ASN A 485 -9.75 -13.53 27.58
C ASN A 485 -8.59 -12.97 28.41
N LEU A 486 -7.73 -13.84 28.96
CA LEU A 486 -6.54 -13.39 29.69
C LEU A 486 -5.58 -12.63 28.77
N ASN A 487 -5.33 -13.15 27.56
CA ASN A 487 -4.49 -12.49 26.57
C ASN A 487 -5.03 -11.10 26.21
N ALA A 488 -6.31 -10.99 25.85
CA ALA A 488 -6.93 -9.71 25.52
C ALA A 488 -6.84 -8.70 26.68
N LEU A 489 -7.11 -9.16 27.92
CA LEU A 489 -6.99 -8.32 29.12
C LEU A 489 -5.55 -7.82 29.30
N CYS A 490 -4.56 -8.71 29.23
CA CYS A 490 -3.16 -8.33 29.42
C CYS A 490 -2.61 -7.47 28.28
N TRP A 491 -3.08 -7.68 27.03
CA TRP A 491 -2.81 -6.79 25.91
C TRP A 491 -3.38 -5.39 26.14
N ALA A 492 -4.60 -5.30 26.68
CA ALA A 492 -5.24 -4.03 27.04
C ALA A 492 -4.52 -3.32 28.20
N ILE A 493 -4.10 -4.07 29.22
CA ILE A 493 -3.27 -3.54 30.31
C ILE A 493 -1.97 -2.97 29.73
N GLY A 494 -1.25 -3.73 28.89
CA GLY A 494 -0.02 -3.24 28.28
C GLY A 494 -0.21 -2.04 27.33
N SER A 495 -1.36 -1.93 26.66
CA SER A 495 -1.60 -0.89 25.65
C SER A 495 -1.77 0.51 26.26
N ILE A 496 -2.25 0.60 27.51
CA ILE A 496 -2.41 1.86 28.26
C ILE A 496 -1.15 2.31 29.01
N SER A 497 0.00 1.65 28.80
CA SER A 497 1.27 2.05 29.42
C SER A 497 1.59 3.52 29.17
N GLY A 498 1.84 4.27 30.25
CA GLY A 498 2.09 5.72 30.20
C GLY A 498 0.85 6.62 30.22
N ALA A 499 -0.38 6.08 30.18
CA ALA A 499 -1.61 6.87 30.24
C ALA A 499 -2.01 7.31 31.67
N MET A 500 -1.40 6.72 32.70
CA MET A 500 -1.61 7.06 34.11
C MET A 500 -0.43 7.87 34.67
N HIS A 501 -0.67 8.62 35.75
CA HIS A 501 0.42 9.19 36.55
C HIS A 501 1.27 8.08 37.18
N GLU A 502 2.53 8.38 37.49
CA GLU A 502 3.49 7.35 37.94
C GLU A 502 3.08 6.68 39.26
N GLU A 503 2.48 7.41 40.21
CA GLU A 503 2.01 6.86 41.48
C GLU A 503 0.80 5.92 41.29
N ASP A 504 -0.15 6.31 40.45
CA ASP A 504 -1.35 5.51 40.11
C ASP A 504 -0.95 4.26 39.32
N GLU A 505 -0.07 4.42 38.32
CA GLU A 505 0.48 3.32 37.53
C GLU A 505 1.20 2.31 38.42
N LYS A 506 2.00 2.78 39.38
CA LYS A 506 2.67 1.92 40.35
C LYS A 506 1.67 1.11 41.18
N ARG A 507 0.65 1.76 41.75
CA ARG A 507 -0.38 1.08 42.56
C ARG A 507 -1.14 0.03 41.73
N PHE A 508 -1.53 0.40 40.52
CA PHE A 508 -2.23 -0.48 39.59
C PHE A 508 -1.38 -1.70 39.23
N LEU A 509 -0.12 -1.50 38.81
CA LEU A 509 0.76 -2.59 38.41
C LEU A 509 1.10 -3.55 39.53
N VAL A 510 1.31 -3.06 40.76
CA VAL A 510 1.55 -3.92 41.92
C VAL A 510 0.36 -4.86 42.13
N THR A 511 -0.87 -4.36 41.95
CA THR A 511 -2.10 -5.17 42.06
C THR A 511 -2.17 -6.20 40.94
N VAL A 512 -2.03 -5.77 39.68
CA VAL A 512 -2.10 -6.63 38.50
C VAL A 512 -1.07 -7.78 38.57
N ILE A 513 0.20 -7.46 38.85
CA ILE A 513 1.27 -8.45 38.87
C ILE A 513 1.08 -9.44 40.02
N LYS A 514 0.68 -8.96 41.21
CA LYS A 514 0.41 -9.83 42.36
C LYS A 514 -0.72 -10.82 42.06
N ASP A 515 -1.81 -10.35 41.46
CA ASP A 515 -2.95 -11.20 41.13
C ASP A 515 -2.61 -12.20 40.00
N LEU A 516 -1.85 -11.78 38.98
CA LEU A 516 -1.36 -12.69 37.93
C LEU A 516 -0.39 -13.76 38.46
N LEU A 517 0.50 -13.40 39.40
CA LEU A 517 1.38 -14.36 40.06
C LEU A 517 0.57 -15.35 40.90
N GLY A 518 -0.39 -14.86 41.68
CA GLY A 518 -1.32 -15.72 42.42
C GLY A 518 -2.12 -16.66 41.51
N LEU A 519 -2.56 -16.17 40.35
CA LEU A 519 -3.23 -16.96 39.32
C LEU A 519 -2.33 -18.06 38.74
N CYS A 520 -1.05 -17.75 38.51
CA CYS A 520 -0.04 -18.71 38.04
C CYS A 520 0.21 -19.83 39.05
N GLU A 521 0.20 -19.52 40.35
CA GLU A 521 0.30 -20.51 41.42
C GLU A 521 -0.98 -21.36 41.56
N GLN A 522 -2.14 -20.74 41.41
CA GLN A 522 -3.46 -21.39 41.53
C GLN A 522 -3.75 -22.35 40.37
N LYS A 523 -3.41 -21.98 39.13
CA LYS A 523 -3.72 -22.80 37.94
C LYS A 523 -2.70 -23.94 37.77
N LYS A 524 -3.23 -25.14 37.54
CA LYS A 524 -2.43 -26.36 37.27
C LYS A 524 -2.27 -26.58 35.77
N GLY A 525 -1.24 -27.33 35.39
CA GLY A 525 -0.90 -27.66 34.00
C GLY A 525 0.14 -26.71 33.41
N LYS A 526 1.06 -27.25 32.60
CA LYS A 526 2.15 -26.48 31.98
C LYS A 526 1.60 -25.41 31.03
N ASP A 527 0.62 -25.76 30.20
CA ASP A 527 0.04 -24.84 29.20
C ASP A 527 -0.59 -23.61 29.87
N ASN A 528 -1.37 -23.81 30.94
CA ASN A 528 -1.96 -22.69 31.68
C ASN A 528 -0.89 -21.79 32.29
N LYS A 529 0.16 -22.38 32.88
CA LYS A 529 1.27 -21.62 33.46
C LYS A 529 2.08 -20.88 32.39
N ALA A 530 2.29 -21.48 31.23
CA ALA A 530 2.97 -20.87 30.09
C ALA A 530 2.22 -19.63 29.60
N ILE A 531 0.89 -19.73 29.42
CA ILE A 531 0.05 -18.60 29.00
C ILE A 531 0.06 -17.48 30.05
N ILE A 532 -0.07 -17.81 31.34
CA ILE A 532 -0.04 -16.79 32.40
C ILE A 532 1.35 -16.13 32.49
N ALA A 533 2.42 -16.92 32.46
CA ALA A 533 3.79 -16.41 32.46
C ALA A 533 4.05 -15.50 31.25
N SER A 534 3.60 -15.88 30.06
CA SER A 534 3.67 -15.05 28.85
C SER A 534 2.98 -13.71 29.03
N ASN A 535 1.78 -13.70 29.62
CA ASN A 535 1.05 -12.46 29.90
C ASN A 535 1.74 -11.58 30.93
N ILE A 536 2.31 -12.16 31.99
CA ILE A 536 3.14 -11.43 32.97
C ILE A 536 4.36 -10.81 32.28
N MET A 537 5.08 -11.60 31.47
CA MET A 537 6.25 -11.15 30.72
C MET A 537 5.91 -10.03 29.74
N TYR A 538 4.76 -10.13 29.07
CA TYR A 538 4.26 -9.06 28.19
C TYR A 538 3.98 -7.78 28.98
N VAL A 539 3.15 -7.85 30.03
CA VAL A 539 2.78 -6.67 30.83
C VAL A 539 4.03 -6.01 31.39
N VAL A 540 4.92 -6.76 32.04
CA VAL A 540 6.15 -6.20 32.61
C VAL A 540 7.04 -5.54 31.53
N GLY A 541 7.14 -6.15 30.35
CA GLY A 541 7.88 -5.58 29.22
C GLY A 541 7.31 -4.24 28.70
N GLN A 542 6.01 -3.99 28.87
CA GLN A 542 5.36 -2.74 28.44
C GLN A 542 5.54 -1.58 29.43
N TYR A 543 5.95 -1.82 30.68
CA TYR A 543 6.06 -0.79 31.73
C TYR A 543 7.49 -0.50 32.18
N PRO A 544 8.36 0.01 31.28
CA PRO A 544 9.75 0.27 31.64
C PRO A 544 9.91 1.44 32.64
N ARG A 545 8.94 2.36 32.73
CA ARG A 545 8.96 3.43 33.76
C ARG A 545 8.96 2.83 35.17
N PHE A 546 8.03 1.92 35.44
CA PHE A 546 7.94 1.18 36.70
C PHE A 546 9.22 0.38 36.99
N LEU A 547 9.76 -0.32 35.98
CA LEU A 547 10.99 -1.09 36.14
C LEU A 547 12.20 -0.23 36.52
N ARG A 548 12.36 0.95 35.90
CA ARG A 548 13.45 1.89 36.23
C ARG A 548 13.34 2.44 37.64
N ALA A 549 12.13 2.67 38.15
CA ALA A 549 11.91 3.16 39.51
C ALA A 549 12.18 2.09 40.60
N HIS A 550 12.20 0.80 40.24
CA HIS A 550 12.21 -0.31 41.19
C HIS A 550 13.28 -1.37 40.86
N TRP A 551 14.55 -1.06 41.14
CA TRP A 551 15.70 -1.93 40.85
C TRP A 551 15.54 -3.39 41.30
N LYS A 552 15.19 -3.63 42.57
CA LYS A 552 15.02 -5.00 43.09
C LYS A 552 14.01 -5.80 42.28
N PHE A 553 12.94 -5.14 41.84
CA PHE A 553 11.92 -5.75 41.01
C PHE A 553 12.46 -6.02 39.60
N LEU A 554 13.16 -5.06 38.98
CA LEU A 554 13.82 -5.25 37.69
C LEU A 554 14.80 -6.43 37.71
N LYS A 555 15.70 -6.51 38.69
CA LYS A 555 16.66 -7.62 38.84
C LYS A 555 15.92 -8.97 39.00
N THR A 556 14.87 -9.00 39.82
CA THR A 556 14.05 -10.21 40.02
C THR A 556 13.38 -10.68 38.72
N VAL A 557 12.79 -9.76 37.95
CA VAL A 557 12.18 -10.06 36.66
C VAL A 557 13.21 -10.62 35.70
N VAL A 558 14.36 -9.98 35.56
CA VAL A 558 15.40 -10.44 34.63
C VAL A 558 15.92 -11.83 34.99
N ASN A 559 16.16 -12.10 36.28
CA ASN A 559 16.54 -13.44 36.73
C ASN A 559 15.45 -14.48 36.42
N LYS A 560 14.17 -14.10 36.52
CA LYS A 560 13.06 -14.99 36.15
C LYS A 560 12.97 -15.23 34.64
N LEU A 561 13.31 -14.23 33.82
CA LEU A 561 13.44 -14.42 32.36
C LEU A 561 14.56 -15.42 32.05
N PHE A 562 15.69 -15.35 32.74
CA PHE A 562 16.76 -16.35 32.59
C PHE A 562 16.30 -17.75 32.99
N GLU A 563 15.51 -17.89 34.06
CA GLU A 563 14.89 -19.18 34.40
C GLU A 563 13.93 -19.68 33.29
N PHE A 564 13.12 -18.79 32.70
CA PHE A 564 12.22 -19.16 31.59
C PHE A 564 12.94 -19.46 30.28
N MET A 565 14.19 -19.06 30.11
CA MET A 565 15.05 -19.49 28.99
C MET A 565 15.38 -20.99 29.05
N HIS A 566 15.16 -21.65 30.19
CA HIS A 566 15.29 -23.10 30.37
C HIS A 566 13.95 -23.86 30.29
N GLU A 567 12.83 -23.18 30.10
CA GLU A 567 11.53 -23.85 30.06
C GLU A 567 11.30 -24.55 28.71
N THR A 568 11.05 -25.85 28.77
CA THR A 568 10.83 -26.72 27.61
C THR A 568 9.50 -26.52 26.88
N HIS A 569 8.57 -25.74 27.44
CA HIS A 569 7.27 -25.51 26.82
C HIS A 569 7.39 -24.54 25.65
N ASP A 570 6.82 -24.93 24.50
CA ASP A 570 6.83 -24.15 23.27
C ASP A 570 6.38 -22.70 23.49
N GLY A 571 7.14 -21.76 22.92
CA GLY A 571 6.88 -20.32 22.98
C GLY A 571 7.32 -19.61 24.25
N VAL A 572 7.61 -20.31 25.36
CA VAL A 572 8.02 -19.66 26.62
C VAL A 572 9.41 -19.03 26.51
N GLN A 573 10.39 -19.78 25.97
CA GLN A 573 11.75 -19.28 25.75
C GLN A 573 11.77 -18.07 24.80
N ASP A 574 10.94 -18.12 23.75
CA ASP A 574 10.76 -17.03 22.79
C ASP A 574 10.26 -15.77 23.48
N MET A 575 9.19 -15.90 24.27
CA MET A 575 8.64 -14.77 25.01
C MET A 575 9.62 -14.24 26.06
N ALA A 576 10.41 -15.10 26.69
CA ALA A 576 11.45 -14.69 27.63
C ALA A 576 12.53 -13.85 26.93
N CYS A 577 13.02 -14.29 25.76
CA CYS A 577 14.00 -13.55 24.96
C CYS A 577 13.44 -12.22 24.43
N ASP A 578 12.20 -12.22 23.93
CA ASP A 578 11.55 -11.04 23.36
C ASP A 578 11.22 -10.00 24.46
N THR A 579 10.83 -10.44 25.66
CA THR A 579 10.70 -9.54 26.81
C THR A 579 12.06 -9.05 27.29
N PHE A 580 13.08 -9.91 27.32
CA PHE A 580 14.43 -9.55 27.77
C PHE A 580 15.03 -8.44 26.88
N ILE A 581 14.94 -8.54 25.55
CA ILE A 581 15.42 -7.50 24.64
C ILE A 581 14.65 -6.17 24.80
N LYS A 582 13.33 -6.22 25.02
CA LYS A 582 12.52 -5.01 25.30
C LYS A 582 12.96 -4.32 26.59
N ILE A 583 13.19 -5.08 27.66
CA ILE A 583 13.69 -4.56 28.94
C ILE A 583 15.10 -4.01 28.77
N ALA A 584 16.00 -4.73 28.10
CA ALA A 584 17.36 -4.29 27.85
C ALA A 584 17.38 -2.94 27.11
N LEU A 585 16.60 -2.81 26.04
CA LEU A 585 16.45 -1.56 25.28
C LEU A 585 15.98 -0.37 26.13
N LYS A 586 14.95 -0.58 26.95
CA LYS A 586 14.29 0.50 27.70
C LYS A 586 14.92 0.80 29.07
N CYS A 587 15.73 -0.12 29.60
CA CYS A 587 16.34 -0.04 30.92
C CYS A 587 17.89 -0.13 30.90
N ARG A 588 18.54 -0.21 29.73
CA ARG A 588 20.00 -0.40 29.51
C ARG A 588 20.94 0.25 30.54
N ARG A 589 20.70 1.51 30.90
CA ARG A 589 21.55 2.25 31.88
C ARG A 589 21.61 1.58 33.27
N HIS A 590 20.55 0.92 33.70
CA HIS A 590 20.50 0.30 35.03
C HIS A 590 21.38 -0.96 35.13
N PHE A 591 21.74 -1.56 33.99
CA PHE A 591 22.58 -2.76 33.95
C PHE A 591 24.07 -2.43 34.09
N VAL A 592 24.49 -1.24 33.65
CA VAL A 592 25.90 -0.80 33.64
C VAL A 592 26.28 0.07 34.83
N THR A 593 25.31 0.64 35.55
CA THR A 593 25.58 1.41 36.76
C THR A 593 25.43 0.53 38.02
N PRO A 594 26.31 0.66 39.02
CA PRO A 594 26.11 0.02 40.33
C PRO A 594 24.82 0.52 40.97
N GLN A 595 23.95 -0.41 41.36
CA GLN A 595 22.63 -0.11 41.91
C GLN A 595 22.64 -0.16 43.44
N THR A 596 21.68 0.51 44.09
CA THR A 596 21.62 0.59 45.55
C THR A 596 21.52 -0.81 46.18
N GLY A 597 22.54 -1.20 46.93
CA GLY A 597 22.63 -2.52 47.59
C GLY A 597 23.37 -3.59 46.79
N GLU A 598 23.93 -3.25 45.62
CA GLU A 598 24.76 -4.14 44.81
C GLU A 598 26.22 -3.67 44.83
N LEU A 599 27.18 -4.61 44.79
CA LEU A 599 28.61 -4.29 44.79
C LEU A 599 29.17 -4.05 43.38
N VAL A 600 28.59 -4.72 42.38
CA VAL A 600 29.01 -4.65 40.98
C VAL A 600 27.80 -4.36 40.08
N PRO A 601 28.01 -3.75 38.89
CA PRO A 601 26.99 -3.64 37.88
C PRO A 601 26.45 -5.01 37.47
N PHE A 602 25.13 -5.10 37.24
CA PHE A 602 24.49 -6.38 36.94
C PHE A 602 24.94 -6.98 35.59
N ILE A 603 25.42 -6.15 34.65
CA ILE A 603 26.03 -6.64 33.41
C ILE A 603 27.19 -7.60 33.66
N GLU A 604 28.01 -7.40 34.69
CA GLU A 604 29.14 -8.28 34.98
C GLU A 604 28.69 -9.68 35.43
N GLU A 605 27.62 -9.73 36.22
CA GLU A 605 26.97 -10.98 36.65
C GLU A 605 26.45 -11.75 35.42
N ILE A 606 25.77 -11.05 34.51
CA ILE A 606 25.25 -11.62 33.26
C ILE A 606 26.41 -12.17 32.40
N LEU A 607 27.46 -11.38 32.16
CA LEU A 607 28.59 -11.81 31.32
C LEU A 607 29.31 -13.05 31.89
N SER A 608 29.40 -13.16 33.23
CA SER A 608 30.02 -14.32 33.88
C SER A 608 29.17 -15.61 33.80
N THR A 609 27.87 -15.48 33.51
CA THR A 609 26.90 -16.57 33.54
C THR A 609 26.25 -16.84 32.17
N ILE A 610 26.72 -16.20 31.09
CA ILE A 610 26.17 -16.37 29.72
C ILE A 610 26.01 -17.85 29.37
N SER A 611 27.06 -18.66 29.55
CA SER A 611 27.05 -20.09 29.20
C SER A 611 25.94 -20.86 29.91
N SER A 612 25.67 -20.54 31.18
CA SER A 612 24.59 -21.15 31.94
C SER A 612 23.22 -20.64 31.53
N ILE A 613 23.07 -19.39 31.09
CA ILE A 613 21.77 -18.81 30.72
C ILE A 613 21.31 -19.33 29.36
N ILE A 614 22.21 -19.45 28.38
CA ILE A 614 21.82 -19.73 26.99
C ILE A 614 21.86 -21.21 26.60
N CYS A 615 22.21 -22.13 27.50
CA CYS A 615 22.53 -23.52 27.15
C CYS A 615 21.36 -24.31 26.53
N ASP A 616 20.12 -23.97 26.87
CA ASP A 616 18.91 -24.62 26.37
C ASP A 616 18.20 -23.80 25.27
N LEU A 617 18.76 -22.65 24.90
CA LEU A 617 18.18 -21.77 23.88
C LEU A 617 18.52 -22.25 22.47
N GLN A 618 17.56 -22.10 21.57
CA GLN A 618 17.76 -22.30 20.15
C GLN A 618 18.62 -21.16 19.56
N THR A 619 19.29 -21.43 18.44
CA THR A 619 20.21 -20.48 17.79
C THR A 619 19.61 -19.08 17.60
N GLN A 620 18.35 -18.97 17.17
CA GLN A 620 17.70 -17.67 16.98
C GLN A 620 17.46 -16.92 18.30
N GLN A 621 17.13 -17.64 19.37
CA GLN A 621 16.93 -17.07 20.70
C GLN A 621 18.25 -16.59 21.29
N VAL A 622 19.34 -17.35 21.06
CA VAL A 622 20.71 -16.92 21.38
C VAL A 622 21.03 -15.59 20.67
N HIS A 623 20.73 -15.47 19.38
CA HIS A 623 20.94 -14.22 18.65
C HIS A 623 20.18 -13.02 19.28
N THR A 624 18.92 -13.22 19.66
CA THR A 624 18.12 -12.19 20.36
C THR A 624 18.72 -11.84 21.73
N PHE A 625 19.20 -12.83 22.48
CA PHE A 625 19.87 -12.62 23.76
C PHE A 625 21.13 -11.78 23.61
N TYR A 626 21.99 -12.10 22.63
CA TYR A 626 23.18 -11.31 22.35
C TYR A 626 22.81 -9.88 21.94
N GLU A 627 21.79 -9.67 21.10
CA GLU A 627 21.31 -8.33 20.74
C GLU A 627 20.90 -7.53 22.01
N ALA A 628 20.17 -8.17 22.93
CA ALA A 628 19.74 -7.56 24.18
C ALA A 628 20.92 -7.09 25.06
N VAL A 629 21.90 -7.98 25.29
CA VAL A 629 23.10 -7.66 26.09
C VAL A 629 23.93 -6.56 25.42
N GLY A 630 24.01 -6.54 24.08
CA GLY A 630 24.67 -5.49 23.32
C GLY A 630 24.10 -4.09 23.61
N TYR A 631 22.78 -3.95 23.74
CA TYR A 631 22.17 -2.66 24.09
C TYR A 631 22.52 -2.18 25.50
N MET A 632 22.79 -3.12 26.43
CA MET A 632 23.27 -2.79 27.78
C MET A 632 24.69 -2.25 27.72
N ILE A 633 25.59 -2.96 27.05
CA ILE A 633 27.01 -2.56 26.91
C ILE A 633 27.13 -1.23 26.16
N PHE A 634 26.29 -0.98 25.15
CA PHE A 634 26.22 0.32 24.48
C PHE A 634 25.92 1.49 25.44
N ALA A 635 25.22 1.24 26.55
CA ALA A 635 24.90 2.28 27.53
C ALA A 635 26.05 2.61 28.48
N GLN A 636 27.14 1.84 28.49
CA GLN A 636 28.36 2.17 29.22
C GLN A 636 29.03 3.39 28.56
N THR A 637 29.28 4.43 29.34
CA THR A 637 29.85 5.69 28.86
C THR A 637 31.36 5.74 28.94
N ASP A 638 31.97 4.97 29.85
CA ASP A 638 33.41 4.84 29.93
C ASP A 638 33.88 3.93 28.78
N THR A 639 34.66 4.48 27.87
CA THR A 639 35.14 3.76 26.68
C THR A 639 35.96 2.56 27.10
N VAL A 640 36.93 2.68 28.01
CA VAL A 640 37.83 1.59 28.40
C VAL A 640 37.04 0.43 29.02
N MET A 641 36.11 0.74 29.93
CA MET A 641 35.24 -0.30 30.49
C MET A 641 34.32 -0.91 29.44
N GLN A 642 33.84 -0.12 28.47
CA GLN A 642 33.03 -0.63 27.36
C GLN A 642 33.83 -1.62 26.50
N GLU A 643 35.11 -1.35 26.21
CA GLU A 643 35.98 -2.27 25.46
C GLU A 643 36.14 -3.60 26.20
N GLU A 644 36.46 -3.56 27.51
CA GLU A 644 36.59 -4.77 28.34
C GLU A 644 35.29 -5.58 28.43
N LEU A 645 34.14 -4.91 28.43
CA LEU A 645 32.84 -5.57 28.41
C LEU A 645 32.57 -6.23 27.06
N ILE A 646 32.95 -5.59 25.94
CA ILE A 646 32.82 -6.16 24.59
C ILE A 646 33.68 -7.42 24.44
N GLU A 647 34.92 -7.40 24.93
CA GLU A 647 35.81 -8.57 24.88
C GLU A 647 35.22 -9.77 25.65
N ARG A 648 34.74 -9.54 26.88
CA ARG A 648 34.08 -10.58 27.69
C ARG A 648 32.79 -11.07 27.05
N TYR A 649 32.00 -10.17 26.48
CA TYR A 649 30.75 -10.46 25.80
C TYR A 649 30.92 -11.34 24.56
N MET A 650 31.97 -11.10 23.77
CA MET A 650 32.27 -11.86 22.55
C MET A 650 33.12 -13.10 22.78
N LEU A 651 33.45 -13.44 24.04
CA LEU A 651 34.38 -14.52 24.37
C LEU A 651 33.95 -15.88 23.81
N LEU A 652 32.69 -16.31 24.01
CA LEU A 652 32.24 -17.63 23.56
C LEU A 652 32.21 -17.76 22.03
N PRO A 653 31.61 -16.82 21.26
CA PRO A 653 31.67 -16.87 19.80
C PRO A 653 33.11 -16.83 19.27
N ASN A 654 33.98 -16.05 19.91
CA ASN A 654 35.39 -15.93 19.53
C ASN A 654 36.18 -17.22 19.77
N GLN A 655 35.92 -17.95 20.85
CA GLN A 655 36.59 -19.24 21.10
C GLN A 655 36.32 -20.25 19.97
N VAL A 656 35.04 -20.40 19.58
CA VAL A 656 34.65 -21.30 18.49
C VAL A 656 35.18 -20.80 17.14
N TRP A 657 35.17 -19.49 16.91
CA TRP A 657 35.76 -18.88 15.72
C TRP A 657 37.25 -19.21 15.61
N ASP A 658 38.03 -18.92 16.66
CA ASP A 658 39.47 -19.12 16.68
C ASP A 658 39.83 -20.60 16.50
N ASP A 659 39.05 -21.52 17.07
CA ASP A 659 39.22 -22.96 16.91
C ASP A 659 39.02 -23.39 15.44
N ILE A 660 37.98 -22.90 14.77
CA ILE A 660 37.72 -23.19 13.35
C ILE A 660 38.81 -22.58 12.48
N ILE A 661 39.23 -21.33 12.72
CA ILE A 661 40.30 -20.67 11.95
C ILE A 661 41.64 -21.36 12.16
N SER A 662 41.96 -21.78 13.39
CA SER A 662 43.17 -22.54 13.71
C SER A 662 43.20 -23.89 12.98
N GLN A 663 42.06 -24.58 12.89
CA GLN A 663 41.93 -25.82 12.12
C GLN A 663 42.05 -25.56 10.61
N ALA A 664 41.39 -24.51 10.10
CA ALA A 664 41.44 -24.13 8.69
C ALA A 664 42.85 -23.73 8.23
N SER A 665 43.63 -23.09 9.11
CA SER A 665 45.03 -22.75 8.84
C SER A 665 45.93 -23.98 8.62
N LYS A 666 45.56 -25.11 9.22
CA LYS A 666 46.24 -26.40 9.05
C LYS A 666 45.67 -27.20 7.88
N ASN A 667 44.35 -27.16 7.70
CA ASN A 667 43.65 -27.84 6.63
C ASN A 667 42.39 -27.06 6.21
N VAL A 668 42.44 -26.47 5.02
CA VAL A 668 41.34 -25.67 4.45
C VAL A 668 40.08 -26.51 4.20
N ASP A 669 40.18 -27.83 4.07
CA ASP A 669 39.02 -28.71 3.84
C ASP A 669 38.03 -28.74 5.02
N VAL A 670 38.43 -28.27 6.21
CA VAL A 670 37.50 -28.07 7.33
C VAL A 670 36.39 -27.08 6.95
N LEU A 671 36.66 -26.12 6.08
CA LEU A 671 35.68 -25.17 5.55
C LEU A 671 34.75 -25.77 4.47
N LYS A 672 34.83 -27.08 4.22
CA LYS A 672 33.85 -27.85 3.45
C LYS A 672 32.97 -28.74 4.32
N ASP A 673 33.26 -28.83 5.62
CA ASP A 673 32.44 -29.58 6.56
C ASP A 673 31.14 -28.83 6.88
N GLN A 674 30.02 -29.54 6.82
CA GLN A 674 28.69 -28.97 6.99
C GLN A 674 28.49 -28.38 8.39
N GLU A 675 29.07 -29.03 9.42
CA GLU A 675 28.93 -28.58 10.81
C GLU A 675 29.76 -27.33 11.06
N ALA A 676 31.02 -27.30 10.58
CA ALA A 676 31.85 -26.10 10.64
C ALA A 676 31.18 -24.88 9.98
N ILE A 677 30.55 -25.05 8.81
CA ILE A 677 29.85 -23.95 8.11
C ILE A 677 28.60 -23.49 8.88
N LYS A 678 27.85 -24.40 9.48
CA LYS A 678 26.70 -24.06 10.35
C LYS A 678 27.14 -23.25 11.56
N GLN A 679 28.25 -23.65 12.19
CA GLN A 679 28.83 -22.91 13.32
C GLN A 679 29.30 -21.52 12.90
N LEU A 680 30.04 -21.39 11.79
CA LEU A 680 30.44 -20.10 11.22
C LEU A 680 29.24 -19.19 10.94
N THR A 681 28.17 -19.74 10.36
CA THR A 681 26.93 -19.01 10.11
C THR A 681 26.30 -18.47 11.40
N SER A 682 26.20 -19.32 12.42
CA SER A 682 25.67 -18.93 13.75
C SER A 682 26.52 -17.83 14.40
N ILE A 683 27.86 -17.95 14.32
CA ILE A 683 28.79 -16.95 14.85
C ILE A 683 28.63 -15.61 14.14
N LEU A 684 28.56 -15.61 12.80
CA LEU A 684 28.37 -14.38 12.02
C LEU A 684 27.02 -13.72 12.32
N LYS A 685 25.93 -14.49 12.40
CA LYS A 685 24.61 -13.97 12.80
C LYS A 685 24.63 -13.36 14.20
N THR A 686 25.33 -13.99 15.15
CA THR A 686 25.54 -13.44 16.49
C THR A 686 26.28 -12.10 16.44
N ASN A 687 27.34 -12.02 15.64
CA ASN A 687 28.10 -10.79 15.42
C ASN A 687 27.26 -9.68 14.75
N VAL A 688 26.40 -10.01 13.78
CA VAL A 688 25.47 -9.05 13.15
C VAL A 688 24.52 -8.47 14.21
N ARG A 689 23.94 -9.31 15.07
CA ARG A 689 23.06 -8.84 16.15
C ARG A 689 23.79 -7.99 17.18
N ALA A 690 24.99 -8.40 17.57
CA ALA A 690 25.84 -7.63 18.47
C ALA A 690 26.20 -6.25 17.89
N CYS A 691 26.61 -6.22 16.62
CA CYS A 691 26.96 -5.01 15.89
C CYS A 691 25.78 -4.03 15.83
N LYS A 692 24.59 -4.54 15.47
CA LYS A 692 23.37 -3.73 15.44
C LYS A 692 23.09 -3.04 16.79
N ALA A 693 23.31 -3.75 17.89
CA ALA A 693 23.03 -3.25 19.23
C ALA A 693 24.12 -2.31 19.77
N LEU A 694 25.39 -2.62 19.50
CA LEU A 694 26.55 -1.86 19.97
C LEU A 694 26.85 -0.62 19.13
N GLY A 695 26.56 -0.62 17.82
CA GLY A 695 26.91 0.48 16.93
C GLY A 695 28.42 0.62 16.74
N HIS A 696 28.93 1.85 16.72
CA HIS A 696 30.34 2.14 16.41
C HIS A 696 31.37 1.40 17.32
N PRO A 697 31.22 1.34 18.66
CA PRO A 697 32.15 0.61 19.55
C PRO A 697 32.39 -0.86 19.21
N TYR A 698 31.50 -1.50 18.43
CA TYR A 698 31.71 -2.86 17.93
C TYR A 698 32.98 -3.01 17.08
N VAL A 699 33.58 -1.91 16.61
CA VAL A 699 34.82 -1.89 15.82
C VAL A 699 35.96 -2.72 16.42
N ILE A 700 36.05 -2.83 17.74
CA ILE A 700 37.08 -3.61 18.44
C ILE A 700 36.92 -5.10 18.11
N GLN A 701 35.69 -5.61 18.21
CA GLN A 701 35.36 -6.97 17.84
C GLN A 701 35.46 -7.17 16.32
N LEU A 702 34.97 -6.23 15.51
CA LEU A 702 35.06 -6.33 14.06
C LEU A 702 36.53 -6.42 13.63
N GLY A 703 37.38 -5.50 14.11
CA GLY A 703 38.80 -5.45 13.78
C GLY A 703 39.55 -6.73 14.17
N ARG A 704 39.15 -7.39 15.27
CA ARG A 704 39.70 -8.69 15.68
C ARG A 704 39.50 -9.79 14.64
N ILE A 705 38.29 -9.89 14.08
CA ILE A 705 37.91 -11.00 13.17
C ILE A 705 37.97 -10.62 11.68
N TYR A 706 38.19 -9.35 11.35
CA TYR A 706 37.95 -8.80 10.01
C TYR A 706 38.69 -9.52 8.89
N LEU A 707 40.02 -9.64 9.02
CA LEU A 707 40.86 -10.24 7.98
C LEU A 707 40.59 -11.74 7.84
N ASP A 708 40.42 -12.45 8.94
CA ASP A 708 40.07 -13.88 8.93
C ASP A 708 38.69 -14.09 8.29
N MET A 709 37.74 -13.21 8.57
CA MET A 709 36.40 -13.25 7.99
C MET A 709 36.43 -13.04 6.48
N LEU A 710 37.23 -12.10 5.98
CA LEU A 710 37.43 -11.91 4.53
C LEU A 710 38.12 -13.11 3.87
N ASN A 711 39.07 -13.76 4.56
CA ASN A 711 39.69 -14.99 4.08
C ASN A 711 38.68 -16.15 3.99
N VAL A 712 37.84 -16.32 5.01
CA VAL A 712 36.75 -17.31 5.00
C VAL A 712 35.79 -17.01 3.85
N TYR A 713 35.38 -15.76 3.67
CA TYR A 713 34.52 -15.34 2.54
C TYR A 713 35.10 -15.77 1.20
N LYS A 714 36.40 -15.53 0.99
CA LYS A 714 37.10 -15.89 -0.25
C LYS A 714 37.15 -17.40 -0.46
N VAL A 715 37.51 -18.17 0.57
CA VAL A 715 37.53 -19.65 0.49
C VAL A 715 36.14 -20.21 0.19
N MET A 716 35.08 -19.67 0.82
CA MET A 716 33.70 -20.07 0.50
C MET A 716 33.37 -19.80 -0.96
N SER A 717 33.76 -18.64 -1.49
CA SER A 717 33.56 -18.29 -2.89
C SER A 717 34.27 -19.23 -3.86
N GLU A 718 35.54 -19.53 -3.59
CA GLU A 718 36.35 -20.44 -4.39
C GLU A 718 35.77 -21.85 -4.37
N ASN A 719 35.30 -22.33 -3.21
CA ASN A 719 34.63 -23.62 -3.06
C ASN A 719 33.31 -23.69 -3.86
N ILE A 720 32.48 -22.65 -3.80
CA ILE A 720 31.23 -22.57 -4.58
C ILE A 720 31.56 -22.61 -6.07
N SER A 721 32.50 -21.77 -6.52
CA SER A 721 32.91 -21.69 -7.92
C SER A 721 33.48 -23.02 -8.42
N ALA A 722 34.31 -23.69 -7.62
CA ALA A 722 34.86 -25.01 -7.95
C ALA A 722 33.78 -26.10 -8.00
N ALA A 723 32.81 -26.08 -7.10
CA ALA A 723 31.71 -27.02 -7.08
C ALA A 723 30.83 -26.89 -8.33
N ILE A 724 30.56 -25.67 -8.78
CA ILE A 724 29.80 -25.40 -10.00
C ILE A 724 30.60 -25.81 -11.24
N ALA A 725 31.90 -25.50 -11.28
CA ALA A 725 32.76 -25.92 -12.39
C ALA A 725 32.80 -27.44 -12.57
N LEU A 726 32.67 -28.21 -11.47
CA LEU A 726 32.68 -29.67 -11.49
C LEU A 726 31.31 -30.27 -11.84
N ASN A 727 30.20 -29.72 -11.31
CA ASN A 727 28.88 -30.36 -11.34
C ASN A 727 27.78 -29.56 -12.05
N GLY A 728 28.11 -28.38 -12.60
CA GLY A 728 27.13 -27.45 -13.17
C GLY A 728 26.31 -26.71 -12.12
N GLU A 729 25.35 -25.90 -12.58
CA GLU A 729 24.54 -25.00 -11.73
C GLU A 729 23.60 -25.74 -10.77
N VAL A 730 23.26 -27.00 -11.05
CA VAL A 730 22.37 -27.83 -10.21
C VAL A 730 22.91 -27.97 -8.77
N VAL A 731 24.22 -27.84 -8.59
CA VAL A 731 24.88 -27.92 -7.27
C VAL A 731 24.44 -26.79 -6.32
N MET A 732 23.91 -25.68 -6.84
CA MET A 732 23.42 -24.53 -6.06
C MET A 732 22.24 -24.88 -5.15
N GLU A 733 21.50 -25.94 -5.48
CA GLU A 733 20.39 -26.42 -4.65
C GLU A 733 20.83 -27.28 -3.46
N GLN A 734 22.11 -27.69 -3.42
CA GLN A 734 22.62 -28.51 -2.33
C GLN A 734 22.74 -27.71 -1.02
N SER A 735 22.36 -28.34 0.10
CA SER A 735 22.37 -27.73 1.43
C SER A 735 23.74 -27.15 1.83
N LEU A 736 24.84 -27.80 1.45
CA LEU A 736 26.19 -27.33 1.72
C LEU A 736 26.48 -26.00 1.03
N ILE A 737 26.18 -25.89 -0.26
CA ILE A 737 26.41 -24.69 -1.07
C ILE A 737 25.50 -23.55 -0.60
N LYS A 738 24.24 -23.83 -0.29
CA LYS A 738 23.33 -22.85 0.36
C LYS A 738 23.93 -22.32 1.67
N SER A 739 24.48 -23.20 2.50
CA SER A 739 25.10 -22.80 3.77
C SER A 739 26.37 -21.95 3.57
N MET A 740 27.21 -22.28 2.57
CA MET A 740 28.38 -21.46 2.21
C MET A 740 27.97 -20.05 1.71
N ARG A 741 26.87 -19.95 0.95
CA ARG A 741 26.31 -18.65 0.53
C ARG A 741 25.81 -17.83 1.72
N VAL A 742 25.18 -18.47 2.70
CA VAL A 742 24.76 -17.78 3.93
C VAL A 742 25.97 -17.19 4.66
N VAL A 743 27.10 -17.90 4.76
CA VAL A 743 28.35 -17.35 5.33
C VAL A 743 28.80 -16.10 4.57
N LYS A 744 28.80 -16.12 3.23
CA LYS A 744 29.12 -14.94 2.41
C LYS A 744 28.14 -13.79 2.67
N LYS A 745 26.84 -14.07 2.69
CA LYS A 745 25.77 -13.07 2.90
C LYS A 745 25.85 -12.43 4.29
N GLU A 746 26.02 -13.22 5.35
CA GLU A 746 26.11 -12.71 6.72
C GLU A 746 27.43 -11.94 6.97
N THR A 747 28.52 -12.31 6.28
CA THR A 747 29.75 -11.49 6.26
C THR A 747 29.47 -10.10 5.72
N LEU A 748 28.80 -10.00 4.56
CA LEU A 748 28.49 -8.72 3.93
C LEU A 748 27.53 -7.88 4.78
N LYS A 749 26.51 -8.51 5.38
CA LYS A 749 25.60 -7.86 6.32
C LYS A 749 26.31 -7.32 7.55
N LEU A 750 27.26 -8.06 8.12
CA LEU A 750 28.01 -7.58 9.29
C LEU A 750 28.80 -6.31 8.96
N ILE A 751 29.47 -6.31 7.81
CA ILE A 751 30.26 -5.17 7.35
C ILE A 751 29.36 -3.97 7.07
N SER A 752 28.28 -4.15 6.30
CA SER A 752 27.35 -3.06 5.97
C SER A 752 26.63 -2.51 7.20
N GLU A 753 26.19 -3.36 8.12
CA GLU A 753 25.54 -2.98 9.37
C GLU A 753 26.46 -2.12 10.24
N TRP A 754 27.73 -2.52 10.40
CA TRP A 754 28.69 -1.72 11.17
C TRP A 754 28.99 -0.39 10.49
N VAL A 755 29.26 -0.39 9.18
CA VAL A 755 29.56 0.84 8.43
C VAL A 755 28.39 1.82 8.57
N SER A 756 27.15 1.38 8.40
CA SER A 756 25.97 2.25 8.53
C SER A 756 25.92 3.01 9.87
N ARG A 757 26.47 2.41 10.94
CA ARG A 757 26.45 2.93 12.32
C ARG A 757 27.75 3.62 12.76
N THR A 758 28.82 3.52 11.99
CA THR A 758 30.11 4.12 12.38
C THR A 758 30.03 5.65 12.42
N THR A 759 30.75 6.27 13.35
CA THR A 759 30.92 7.73 13.41
C THR A 759 32.23 8.19 12.78
N ASP A 760 33.17 7.28 12.55
CA ASP A 760 34.48 7.57 11.96
C ASP A 760 34.53 7.07 10.51
N ARG A 761 34.37 8.00 9.56
CA ARG A 761 34.42 7.72 8.12
C ARG A 761 35.84 7.47 7.62
N GLN A 762 36.84 8.12 8.21
CA GLN A 762 38.23 8.04 7.76
C GLN A 762 38.82 6.66 8.10
N MET A 763 38.53 6.15 9.30
CA MET A 763 38.92 4.80 9.69
C MET A 763 38.39 3.74 8.73
N VAL A 764 37.15 3.89 8.24
CA VAL A 764 36.57 2.95 7.26
C VAL A 764 37.39 2.98 5.97
N LEU A 765 37.70 4.18 5.44
CA LEU A 765 38.44 4.35 4.18
C LEU A 765 39.86 3.78 4.26
N ASP A 766 40.56 4.01 5.37
CA ASP A 766 41.98 3.67 5.48
C ASP A 766 42.19 2.21 5.88
N SER A 767 41.34 1.68 6.78
CA SER A 767 41.60 0.37 7.43
C SER A 767 40.67 -0.75 6.95
N PHE A 768 39.42 -0.45 6.59
CA PHE A 768 38.41 -1.48 6.29
C PHE A 768 38.08 -1.60 4.80
N LEU A 769 38.00 -0.48 4.09
CA LEU A 769 37.61 -0.46 2.69
C LEU A 769 38.62 -1.18 1.77
N PRO A 770 39.96 -0.97 1.87
CA PRO A 770 40.89 -1.58 0.91
C PRO A 770 40.86 -3.12 0.95
N PRO A 771 40.93 -3.79 2.12
CA PRO A 771 40.78 -5.25 2.18
C PRO A 771 39.43 -5.75 1.66
N LEU A 772 38.34 -4.99 1.88
CA LEU A 772 37.02 -5.34 1.36
C LEU A 772 36.99 -5.34 -0.17
N LEU A 773 37.51 -4.28 -0.80
CA LEU A 773 37.54 -4.16 -2.26
C LEU A 773 38.34 -5.31 -2.87
N ASP A 774 39.50 -5.65 -2.28
CA ASP A 774 40.36 -6.74 -2.76
C ASP A 774 39.74 -8.13 -2.57
N ALA A 775 39.09 -8.38 -1.44
CA ALA A 775 38.55 -9.70 -1.12
C ALA A 775 37.17 -9.96 -1.75
N VAL A 776 36.32 -8.94 -1.87
CA VAL A 776 34.91 -9.08 -2.27
C VAL A 776 34.67 -8.64 -3.71
N LEU A 777 35.16 -7.46 -4.12
CA LEU A 777 34.84 -6.97 -5.47
C LEU A 777 35.59 -7.72 -6.55
N LEU A 778 36.88 -8.01 -6.34
CA LEU A 778 37.64 -8.84 -7.27
C LEU A 778 37.08 -10.26 -7.36
N ASP A 779 36.57 -10.81 -6.25
CA ASP A 779 35.89 -12.10 -6.22
C ASP A 779 34.58 -12.07 -7.03
N TYR A 780 33.76 -11.05 -6.81
CA TYR A 780 32.52 -10.82 -7.56
C TYR A 780 32.77 -10.75 -9.07
N GLN A 781 33.78 -9.98 -9.48
CA GLN A 781 34.16 -9.80 -10.89
C GLN A 781 34.66 -11.11 -11.52
N LYS A 782 35.55 -11.84 -10.83
CA LYS A 782 36.16 -13.10 -11.32
C LYS A 782 35.19 -14.28 -11.35
N THR A 783 34.07 -14.19 -10.65
CA THR A 783 33.04 -15.22 -10.65
C THR A 783 32.35 -15.22 -12.02
N ASN A 784 32.70 -16.20 -12.86
CA ASN A 784 32.17 -16.33 -14.23
C ASN A 784 30.72 -16.83 -14.28
N VAL A 785 30.28 -17.54 -13.25
CA VAL A 785 28.91 -18.09 -13.20
C VAL A 785 27.97 -17.05 -12.59
N HIS A 786 27.00 -16.60 -13.37
CA HIS A 786 26.07 -15.53 -12.98
C HIS A 786 25.31 -15.83 -11.68
N CYS A 787 24.81 -17.07 -11.49
CA CYS A 787 24.07 -17.45 -10.29
C CYS A 787 24.92 -17.56 -9.01
N ALA A 788 26.25 -17.61 -9.13
CA ALA A 788 27.17 -17.66 -7.99
C ALA A 788 27.56 -16.28 -7.47
N ARG A 789 27.32 -15.21 -8.24
CA ARG A 789 27.56 -13.83 -7.81
C ARG A 789 26.57 -13.43 -6.73
N GLU A 790 27.07 -13.05 -5.55
CA GLU A 790 26.23 -12.72 -4.41
C GLU A 790 25.65 -11.30 -4.54
N PRO A 791 24.32 -11.13 -4.68
CA PRO A 791 23.70 -9.81 -4.89
C PRO A 791 23.84 -8.89 -3.68
N GLU A 792 24.03 -9.42 -2.47
CA GLU A 792 24.26 -8.64 -1.25
C GLU A 792 25.58 -7.83 -1.31
N VAL A 793 26.48 -8.14 -2.24
CA VAL A 793 27.68 -7.30 -2.47
C VAL A 793 27.25 -5.90 -2.92
N LEU A 794 26.27 -5.81 -3.82
CA LEU A 794 25.81 -4.54 -4.37
C LEU A 794 25.10 -3.70 -3.30
N SER A 795 24.26 -4.30 -2.45
CA SER A 795 23.58 -3.61 -1.34
C SER A 795 24.55 -3.17 -0.25
N ALA A 796 25.56 -3.99 0.05
CA ALA A 796 26.60 -3.64 1.02
C ALA A 796 27.42 -2.43 0.54
N ILE A 797 27.85 -2.41 -0.73
CA ILE A 797 28.55 -1.25 -1.30
C ILE A 797 27.62 -0.03 -1.35
N ALA A 798 26.34 -0.18 -1.71
CA ALA A 798 25.39 0.93 -1.68
C ALA A 798 25.31 1.56 -0.28
N THR A 799 25.24 0.74 0.77
CA THR A 799 25.24 1.18 2.17
C THR A 799 26.54 1.92 2.54
N ILE A 800 27.68 1.41 2.07
CA ILE A 800 28.99 2.04 2.30
C ILE A 800 29.06 3.39 1.59
N VAL A 801 28.60 3.48 0.34
CA VAL A 801 28.55 4.73 -0.44
C VAL A 801 27.64 5.76 0.24
N ASN A 802 26.43 5.35 0.66
CA ASN A 802 25.51 6.20 1.40
C ASN A 802 26.15 6.77 2.67
N LYS A 803 26.94 5.96 3.39
CA LYS A 803 27.55 6.37 4.64
C LYS A 803 28.78 7.27 4.48
N LEU A 804 29.65 6.93 3.54
CA LEU A 804 30.92 7.63 3.31
C LEU A 804 30.74 8.88 2.45
N GLU A 805 29.66 8.96 1.68
CA GLU A 805 29.32 10.09 0.82
C GLU A 805 30.52 10.51 -0.05
N CYS A 806 30.84 11.80 -0.12
CA CYS A 806 31.90 12.33 -0.97
C CYS A 806 33.30 11.75 -0.67
N TYR A 807 33.53 11.14 0.49
CA TYR A 807 34.85 10.61 0.86
C TYR A 807 35.24 9.35 0.06
N ILE A 808 34.28 8.57 -0.43
CA ILE A 808 34.55 7.36 -1.24
C ILE A 808 34.62 7.66 -2.74
N THR A 809 34.34 8.90 -3.17
CA THR A 809 34.24 9.28 -4.59
C THR A 809 35.44 8.81 -5.43
N SER A 810 36.66 8.88 -4.89
CA SER A 810 37.88 8.46 -5.60
C SER A 810 37.96 6.96 -5.87
N GLU A 811 37.24 6.15 -5.11
CA GLU A 811 37.20 4.69 -5.24
C GLU A 811 36.04 4.20 -6.12
N ILE A 812 35.06 5.05 -6.44
CA ILE A 812 33.91 4.70 -7.30
C ILE A 812 34.33 4.10 -8.66
N PRO A 813 35.34 4.64 -9.39
CA PRO A 813 35.77 4.02 -10.65
C PRO A 813 36.22 2.57 -10.47
N LYS A 814 36.99 2.25 -9.42
CA LYS A 814 37.43 0.88 -9.14
C LYS A 814 36.26 -0.03 -8.78
N ILE A 815 35.28 0.49 -8.04
CA ILE A 815 34.06 -0.24 -7.71
C ILE A 815 33.29 -0.58 -9.00
N PHE A 816 33.11 0.41 -9.89
CA PHE A 816 32.38 0.22 -11.15
C PHE A 816 33.10 -0.74 -12.09
N ASP A 817 34.43 -0.67 -12.19
CA ASP A 817 35.21 -1.62 -12.98
C ASP A 817 34.99 -3.08 -12.54
N ALA A 818 34.74 -3.31 -11.24
CA ALA A 818 34.54 -4.65 -10.69
C ALA A 818 33.09 -5.17 -10.80
N VAL A 819 32.08 -4.31 -10.62
CA VAL A 819 30.68 -4.78 -10.50
C VAL A 819 29.75 -4.28 -11.60
N PHE A 820 30.07 -3.20 -12.31
CA PHE A 820 29.09 -2.53 -13.16
C PHE A 820 28.77 -3.35 -14.42
N GLU A 821 29.76 -3.57 -15.28
CA GLU A 821 29.58 -4.22 -16.59
C GLU A 821 29.12 -5.68 -16.43
N CYS A 822 29.77 -6.44 -15.56
CA CYS A 822 29.45 -7.86 -15.36
C CYS A 822 28.06 -8.08 -14.77
N THR A 823 27.53 -7.15 -13.96
CA THR A 823 26.15 -7.22 -13.46
C THR A 823 25.17 -6.80 -14.54
N LEU A 824 25.50 -5.78 -15.32
CA LEU A 824 24.64 -5.32 -16.42
C LEU A 824 24.40 -6.43 -17.44
N GLU A 825 25.43 -7.22 -17.79
CA GLU A 825 25.31 -8.40 -18.66
C GLU A 825 24.36 -9.49 -18.14
N MET A 826 24.12 -9.54 -16.83
CA MET A 826 23.16 -10.47 -16.22
C MET A 826 21.73 -9.98 -16.38
N ILE A 827 21.52 -8.67 -16.27
CA ILE A 827 20.18 -8.09 -16.12
C ILE A 827 19.64 -7.40 -17.36
N ASN A 828 20.42 -7.33 -18.45
CA ASN A 828 20.08 -6.61 -19.69
C ASN A 828 19.49 -7.49 -20.80
N LYS A 829 19.29 -8.80 -20.58
CA LYS A 829 18.75 -9.74 -21.56
C LYS A 829 17.23 -9.83 -21.53
N ASP A 830 16.65 -9.71 -20.35
CA ASP A 830 15.22 -9.80 -20.08
C ASP A 830 14.86 -9.00 -18.81
N PHE A 831 13.57 -9.03 -18.45
CA PHE A 831 13.04 -8.33 -17.30
C PHE A 831 12.68 -9.23 -16.09
N GLU A 832 13.04 -10.51 -16.11
CA GLU A 832 12.62 -11.51 -15.12
C GLU A 832 13.77 -12.15 -14.32
N GLU A 833 14.88 -12.53 -14.95
CA GLU A 833 16.01 -13.22 -14.27
C GLU A 833 16.84 -12.32 -13.32
N PHE A 834 17.33 -12.87 -12.19
CA PHE A 834 18.16 -12.14 -11.21
C PHE A 834 17.50 -10.87 -10.59
N PRO A 835 16.31 -10.98 -9.97
CA PRO A 835 15.59 -9.83 -9.41
C PRO A 835 16.33 -9.12 -8.25
N GLU A 836 17.06 -9.87 -7.42
CA GLU A 836 17.88 -9.30 -6.34
C GLU A 836 19.03 -8.45 -6.90
N HIS A 837 19.73 -8.94 -7.93
CA HIS A 837 20.80 -8.20 -8.59
C HIS A 837 20.28 -6.91 -9.22
N ARG A 838 19.11 -6.94 -9.88
CA ARG A 838 18.49 -5.73 -10.44
C ARG A 838 18.24 -4.69 -9.35
N THR A 839 17.56 -5.10 -8.29
CA THR A 839 17.20 -4.19 -7.19
C THR A 839 18.45 -3.59 -6.57
N ASN A 840 19.43 -4.41 -6.19
CA ASN A 840 20.63 -3.94 -5.48
C ASN A 840 21.59 -3.17 -6.40
N PHE A 841 21.66 -3.50 -7.69
CA PHE A 841 22.43 -2.74 -8.68
C PHE A 841 21.91 -1.31 -8.81
N PHE A 842 20.59 -1.14 -8.93
CA PHE A 842 20.02 0.20 -9.03
C PHE A 842 20.03 0.96 -7.70
N LEU A 843 19.95 0.28 -6.55
CA LEU A 843 20.22 0.91 -5.25
C LEU A 843 21.65 1.45 -5.16
N LEU A 844 22.65 0.66 -5.59
CA LEU A 844 24.03 1.14 -5.66
C LEU A 844 24.15 2.36 -6.58
N LEU A 845 23.56 2.29 -7.77
CA LEU A 845 23.62 3.40 -8.73
C LEU A 845 22.93 4.67 -8.20
N GLN A 846 21.83 4.51 -7.47
CA GLN A 846 21.13 5.60 -6.80
C GLN A 846 22.02 6.27 -5.75
N GLU A 847 22.65 5.50 -4.87
CA GLU A 847 23.50 6.05 -3.82
C GLU A 847 24.74 6.76 -4.38
N VAL A 848 25.33 6.23 -5.47
CA VAL A 848 26.43 6.90 -6.17
C VAL A 848 25.95 8.21 -6.80
N ASN A 849 24.78 8.24 -7.41
CA ASN A 849 24.23 9.46 -8.00
C ASN A 849 23.92 10.53 -6.93
N VAL A 850 23.33 10.15 -5.80
CA VAL A 850 22.98 11.08 -4.73
C VAL A 850 24.23 11.62 -4.04
N SER A 851 25.17 10.75 -3.67
CA SER A 851 26.23 11.09 -2.72
C SER A 851 27.61 11.28 -3.35
N CYS A 852 27.82 10.75 -4.56
CA CYS A 852 29.12 10.72 -5.25
C CYS A 852 29.02 11.19 -6.71
N PHE A 853 28.11 12.12 -7.04
CA PHE A 853 27.87 12.55 -8.43
C PHE A 853 29.14 12.99 -9.18
N SER A 854 30.11 13.59 -8.50
CA SER A 854 31.39 13.99 -9.11
C SER A 854 32.17 12.81 -9.71
N ALA A 855 31.95 11.58 -9.26
CA ALA A 855 32.51 10.39 -9.90
C ALA A 855 32.01 10.22 -11.35
N PHE A 856 30.74 10.55 -11.63
CA PHE A 856 30.20 10.51 -13.00
C PHE A 856 30.84 11.53 -13.94
N LEU A 857 31.39 12.62 -13.40
CA LEU A 857 32.12 13.62 -14.19
C LEU A 857 33.57 13.18 -14.48
N ILE A 858 34.10 12.21 -13.71
CA ILE A 858 35.48 11.71 -13.82
C ILE A 858 35.55 10.50 -14.77
N ILE A 859 34.50 9.68 -14.83
CA ILE A 859 34.49 8.49 -15.69
C ILE A 859 34.49 8.86 -17.19
N PRO A 860 35.03 7.99 -18.06
CA PRO A 860 35.00 8.20 -19.51
C PRO A 860 33.57 8.38 -20.05
N PRO A 861 33.35 9.22 -21.08
CA PRO A 861 32.02 9.44 -21.67
C PRO A 861 31.29 8.17 -22.12
N ALA A 862 32.04 7.16 -22.58
CA ALA A 862 31.48 5.86 -22.96
C ALA A 862 30.91 5.09 -21.75
N GLN A 863 31.58 5.13 -20.60
CA GLN A 863 31.08 4.54 -19.35
C GLN A 863 29.88 5.32 -18.82
N PHE A 864 29.91 6.67 -18.89
CA PHE A 864 28.75 7.49 -18.53
C PHE A 864 27.53 7.18 -19.38
N LYS A 865 27.70 6.95 -20.70
CA LYS A 865 26.62 6.49 -21.56
C LYS A 865 26.03 5.17 -21.08
N LEU A 866 26.87 4.20 -20.71
CA LEU A 866 26.40 2.91 -20.18
C LEU A 866 25.61 3.07 -18.87
N VAL A 867 26.03 4.01 -18.00
CA VAL A 867 25.27 4.40 -16.81
C VAL A 867 23.89 4.92 -17.19
N LEU A 868 23.81 5.88 -18.11
CA LEU A 868 22.52 6.42 -18.56
C LEU A 868 21.63 5.35 -19.20
N ASP A 869 22.19 4.51 -20.07
CA ASP A 869 21.47 3.41 -20.71
C ASP A 869 20.94 2.41 -19.68
N SER A 870 21.67 2.15 -18.59
CA SER A 870 21.19 1.32 -17.48
C SER A 870 20.04 1.96 -16.70
N ILE A 871 20.05 3.28 -16.50
CA ILE A 871 18.95 4.02 -15.87
C ILE A 871 17.69 3.92 -16.76
N ILE A 872 17.88 4.07 -18.08
CA ILE A 872 16.80 3.87 -19.07
C ILE A 872 16.25 2.46 -19.03
N TRP A 873 17.12 1.46 -18.90
CA TRP A 873 16.70 0.08 -18.72
C TRP A 873 15.87 -0.11 -17.45
N ALA A 874 16.27 0.51 -16.34
CA ALA A 874 15.56 0.43 -15.06
C ALA A 874 14.12 0.94 -15.16
N PHE A 875 13.90 2.15 -15.67
CA PHE A 875 12.55 2.72 -15.71
C PHE A 875 11.63 2.10 -16.79
N LYS A 876 12.18 1.32 -17.73
CA LYS A 876 11.41 0.50 -18.68
C LYS A 876 10.94 -0.82 -18.08
N HIS A 877 11.36 -1.15 -16.87
CA HIS A 877 11.13 -2.45 -16.26
C HIS A 877 9.67 -2.67 -15.87
N THR A 878 9.24 -3.93 -15.84
CA THR A 878 7.89 -4.32 -15.39
C THR A 878 7.79 -4.48 -13.88
N MET A 879 8.89 -4.82 -13.18
CA MET A 879 8.90 -4.78 -11.71
C MET A 879 8.87 -3.34 -11.22
N ARG A 880 7.81 -3.01 -10.50
CA ARG A 880 7.51 -1.64 -10.05
C ARG A 880 8.64 -1.00 -9.25
N ASN A 881 9.24 -1.72 -8.31
CA ASN A 881 10.31 -1.22 -7.46
C ASN A 881 11.53 -0.75 -8.28
N VAL A 882 11.96 -1.53 -9.27
CA VAL A 882 13.10 -1.18 -10.13
C VAL A 882 12.76 0.00 -11.03
N ALA A 883 11.55 0.04 -11.59
CA ALA A 883 11.10 1.16 -12.42
C ALA A 883 11.05 2.47 -11.63
N ASP A 884 10.48 2.43 -10.43
CA ASP A 884 10.38 3.58 -9.53
C ASP A 884 11.78 4.08 -9.12
N ILE A 885 12.71 3.17 -8.77
CA ILE A 885 14.11 3.52 -8.49
C ILE A 885 14.76 4.16 -9.73
N GLY A 886 14.60 3.57 -10.91
CA GLY A 886 15.14 4.10 -12.17
C GLY A 886 14.72 5.54 -12.45
N LEU A 887 13.43 5.84 -12.27
CA LEU A 887 12.89 7.20 -12.44
C LEU A 887 13.44 8.17 -11.38
N GLN A 888 13.59 7.74 -10.13
CA GLN A 888 14.20 8.56 -9.08
C GLN A 888 15.68 8.87 -9.38
N ILE A 889 16.45 7.87 -9.84
CA ILE A 889 17.84 8.08 -10.25
C ILE A 889 17.89 9.11 -11.38
N LEU A 890 17.05 8.98 -12.41
CA LEU A 890 17.03 9.92 -13.52
C LEU A 890 16.70 11.34 -13.06
N TYR A 891 15.69 11.51 -12.21
CA TYR A 891 15.31 12.82 -11.71
C TYR A 891 16.45 13.48 -10.93
N GLN A 892 17.05 12.74 -10.00
CA GLN A 892 18.19 13.22 -9.22
C GLN A 892 19.42 13.52 -10.10
N LEU A 893 19.66 12.70 -11.14
CA LEU A 893 20.75 12.91 -12.09
C LEU A 893 20.60 14.25 -12.80
N LEU A 894 19.39 14.55 -13.29
CA LEU A 894 19.11 15.82 -13.98
C LEU A 894 19.32 17.03 -13.04
N GLN A 895 18.90 16.93 -11.78
CA GLN A 895 19.12 17.98 -10.77
C GLN A 895 20.61 18.20 -10.48
N ASN A 896 21.38 17.12 -10.33
CA ASN A 896 22.82 17.19 -10.07
C ASN A 896 23.59 17.82 -11.25
N ILE A 897 23.15 17.53 -12.48
CA ILE A 897 23.71 18.11 -13.70
C ILE A 897 23.42 19.61 -13.77
N GLU A 898 22.20 20.05 -13.42
CA GLU A 898 21.88 21.48 -13.39
C GLU A 898 22.80 22.27 -12.45
N ILE A 899 23.12 21.72 -11.28
CA ILE A 899 24.05 22.33 -10.31
C ILE A 899 25.48 22.39 -10.88
N SER A 900 25.87 21.40 -11.67
CA SER A 900 27.21 21.27 -12.26
C SER A 900 27.33 22.04 -13.59
N ALA A 901 27.26 23.37 -13.49
CA ALA A 901 27.09 24.30 -14.61
C ALA A 901 28.03 24.16 -15.85
N PRO A 902 29.34 23.85 -15.75
CA PRO A 902 30.20 23.77 -16.94
C PRO A 902 29.93 22.53 -17.81
N ASP A 903 29.60 21.39 -17.20
CA ASP A 903 29.39 20.12 -17.93
C ASP A 903 27.93 19.90 -18.33
N ALA A 904 27.01 20.63 -17.70
CA ALA A 904 25.57 20.56 -17.96
C ALA A 904 25.21 20.74 -19.43
N GLN A 905 25.86 21.70 -20.09
CA GLN A 905 25.54 22.05 -21.47
C GLN A 905 25.90 20.92 -22.45
N ASN A 906 27.07 20.30 -22.28
CA ASN A 906 27.49 19.15 -23.09
C ASN A 906 26.56 17.95 -22.87
N PHE A 907 26.14 17.73 -21.62
CA PHE A 907 25.16 16.70 -21.29
C PHE A 907 23.83 16.94 -22.01
N TYR A 908 23.27 18.15 -21.93
CA TYR A 908 22.00 18.47 -22.58
C TYR A 908 22.08 18.30 -24.10
N GLN A 909 23.16 18.77 -24.73
CA GLN A 909 23.36 18.61 -26.17
C GLN A 909 23.42 17.14 -26.60
N THR A 910 23.97 16.27 -25.76
CA THR A 910 24.17 14.85 -26.09
C THR A 910 22.95 13.99 -25.79
N TYR A 911 22.30 14.20 -24.64
CA TYR A 911 21.35 13.23 -24.07
C TYR A 911 19.93 13.76 -23.87
N PHE A 912 19.68 15.07 -23.93
CA PHE A 912 18.37 15.63 -23.56
C PHE A 912 17.22 15.06 -24.40
N THR A 913 17.38 15.05 -25.73
CA THR A 913 16.36 14.53 -26.66
C THR A 913 16.20 13.01 -26.56
N ASP A 914 17.28 12.29 -26.24
CA ASP A 914 17.28 10.82 -26.09
C ASP A 914 16.51 10.40 -24.83
N ILE A 915 16.80 11.06 -23.70
CA ILE A 915 16.06 10.87 -22.44
C ILE A 915 14.57 11.17 -22.65
N LEU A 916 14.25 12.29 -23.32
CA LEU A 916 12.87 12.67 -23.61
C LEU A 916 12.15 11.59 -24.43
N GLN A 917 12.79 11.07 -25.48
CA GLN A 917 12.23 9.99 -26.29
C GLN A 917 11.96 8.72 -25.47
N HIS A 918 12.90 8.33 -24.60
CA HIS A 918 12.73 7.16 -23.76
C HIS A 918 11.64 7.32 -22.70
N ILE A 919 11.54 8.48 -22.04
CA ILE A 919 10.43 8.75 -21.12
C ILE A 919 9.10 8.68 -21.86
N PHE A 920 8.98 9.27 -23.06
CA PHE A 920 7.74 9.18 -23.82
C PHE A 920 7.36 7.75 -24.18
N SER A 921 8.33 6.90 -24.54
CA SER A 921 8.04 5.48 -24.81
C SER A 921 7.41 4.77 -23.62
N VAL A 922 7.83 5.08 -22.39
CA VAL A 922 7.32 4.49 -21.15
C VAL A 922 6.03 5.16 -20.69
N VAL A 923 5.91 6.48 -20.82
CA VAL A 923 4.68 7.24 -20.53
C VAL A 923 3.52 6.73 -21.37
N THR A 924 3.78 6.36 -22.63
CA THR A 924 2.74 5.86 -23.54
C THR A 924 2.43 4.37 -23.39
N ASP A 925 3.22 3.64 -22.59
CA ASP A 925 2.99 2.23 -22.29
C ASP A 925 1.99 2.08 -21.12
N THR A 926 0.99 1.24 -21.35
CA THR A 926 -0.05 0.94 -20.35
C THR A 926 0.47 0.15 -19.15
N SER A 927 1.63 -0.49 -19.29
CA SER A 927 2.29 -1.29 -18.26
C SER A 927 2.95 -0.43 -17.17
N HIS A 928 3.23 0.85 -17.45
CA HIS A 928 3.96 1.75 -16.57
C HIS A 928 3.11 2.88 -15.97
N ILE A 929 1.78 2.75 -16.00
CA ILE A 929 0.85 3.76 -15.45
C ILE A 929 1.10 4.04 -13.97
N ALA A 930 1.61 3.06 -13.22
CA ALA A 930 1.96 3.23 -11.80
C ALA A 930 3.03 4.33 -11.57
N GLY A 931 3.94 4.54 -12.54
CA GLY A 931 5.01 5.54 -12.50
C GLY A 931 4.59 6.92 -13.01
N LEU A 932 3.33 7.13 -13.42
CA LEU A 932 2.86 8.34 -14.10
C LEU A 932 3.14 9.63 -13.32
N ASN A 933 3.08 9.59 -11.98
CA ASN A 933 3.42 10.74 -11.15
C ASN A 933 4.89 11.16 -11.35
N MET A 934 5.80 10.20 -11.37
CA MET A 934 7.23 10.49 -11.52
C MET A 934 7.57 10.85 -12.97
N HIS A 935 6.90 10.26 -13.95
CA HIS A 935 6.99 10.70 -15.34
C HIS A 935 6.58 12.17 -15.50
N ALA A 936 5.46 12.56 -14.90
CA ALA A 936 4.96 13.94 -14.95
C ALA A 936 5.97 14.91 -14.34
N THR A 937 6.53 14.59 -13.16
CA THR A 937 7.55 15.42 -12.52
C THR A 937 8.82 15.55 -13.35
N ILE A 938 9.34 14.46 -13.94
CA ILE A 938 10.57 14.52 -14.76
C ILE A 938 10.33 15.33 -16.03
N LEU A 939 9.23 15.06 -16.75
CA LEU A 939 8.90 15.82 -17.95
C LEU A 939 8.68 17.29 -17.63
N ALA A 940 7.88 17.62 -16.62
CA ALA A 940 7.66 18.99 -16.16
C ALA A 940 9.00 19.70 -15.85
N TYR A 941 9.90 19.03 -15.14
CA TYR A 941 11.23 19.56 -14.86
C TYR A 941 12.04 19.79 -16.15
N MET A 942 12.11 18.81 -17.06
CA MET A 942 12.83 18.95 -18.34
C MET A 942 12.27 20.08 -19.22
N PHE A 943 10.95 20.22 -19.33
CA PHE A 943 10.33 21.31 -20.08
C PHE A 943 10.59 22.68 -19.43
N SER A 944 10.62 22.74 -18.09
CA SER A 944 10.96 23.97 -17.35
C SER A 944 12.41 24.43 -17.59
N LEU A 945 13.35 23.49 -17.72
CA LEU A 945 14.76 23.80 -18.02
C LEU A 945 14.93 24.50 -19.38
N VAL A 946 14.15 24.07 -20.38
CA VAL A 946 14.15 24.66 -21.72
C VAL A 946 13.56 26.07 -21.68
N GLU A 947 12.39 26.23 -21.05
CA GLU A 947 11.66 27.50 -21.00
C GLU A 947 12.39 28.58 -20.20
N LEU A 948 13.03 28.22 -19.08
CA LEU A 948 13.80 29.15 -18.25
C LEU A 948 15.17 29.50 -18.85
N GLY A 949 15.48 29.04 -20.07
CA GLY A 949 16.76 29.33 -20.74
C GLY A 949 17.98 28.76 -20.02
N ARG A 950 17.82 27.69 -19.22
CA ARG A 950 18.95 27.02 -18.53
C ARG A 950 19.85 26.27 -19.51
N ILE A 951 19.29 25.83 -20.64
CA ILE A 951 20.01 25.22 -21.75
C ILE A 951 20.41 26.32 -22.74
N LYS A 952 21.69 26.67 -22.74
CA LYS A 952 22.28 27.76 -23.56
C LYS A 952 22.82 27.28 -24.90
N VAL A 953 23.17 25.99 -24.99
CA VAL A 953 23.64 25.38 -26.24
C VAL A 953 22.47 25.00 -27.14
N PRO A 954 22.62 25.08 -28.47
CA PRO A 954 21.58 24.66 -29.39
C PRO A 954 21.42 23.13 -29.34
N LEU A 955 20.21 22.67 -29.03
CA LEU A 955 19.85 21.24 -29.04
C LEU A 955 19.65 20.67 -30.45
N GLY A 956 19.54 21.54 -31.46
CA GLY A 956 19.27 21.16 -32.83
C GLY A 956 19.64 22.26 -33.83
N PRO A 957 19.20 22.13 -35.10
CA PRO A 957 19.51 23.12 -36.15
C PRO A 957 18.79 24.45 -35.95
N VAL A 958 17.72 24.49 -35.15
CA VAL A 958 16.95 25.70 -34.82
C VAL A 958 17.60 26.38 -33.60
N PRO A 959 17.90 27.69 -33.66
CA PRO A 959 18.58 28.40 -32.56
C PRO A 959 17.75 28.51 -31.27
N ASP A 960 16.42 28.54 -31.38
CA ASP A 960 15.51 28.56 -30.24
C ASP A 960 15.23 27.14 -29.76
N ASN A 961 15.73 26.81 -28.56
CA ASN A 961 15.57 25.50 -27.94
C ASN A 961 14.10 25.19 -27.62
N THR A 962 13.28 26.19 -27.30
CA THR A 962 11.85 25.98 -27.01
C THR A 962 11.13 25.52 -28.27
N LEU A 963 11.33 26.23 -29.37
CA LEU A 963 10.74 25.88 -30.67
C LEU A 963 11.24 24.52 -31.16
N TYR A 964 12.55 24.25 -31.04
CA TYR A 964 13.13 22.97 -31.43
C TYR A 964 12.51 21.79 -30.67
N VAL A 965 12.41 21.89 -29.34
CA VAL A 965 11.84 20.81 -28.51
C VAL A 965 10.37 20.60 -28.84
N GLN A 966 9.59 21.66 -29.07
CA GLN A 966 8.20 21.54 -29.51
C GLN A 966 8.07 20.76 -30.83
N GLU A 967 8.86 21.13 -31.84
CA GLU A 967 8.85 20.44 -33.14
C GLU A 967 9.36 19.00 -33.04
N PHE A 968 10.36 18.74 -32.20
CA PHE A 968 10.92 17.41 -31.96
C PHE A 968 9.88 16.49 -31.33
N VAL A 969 9.23 16.91 -30.24
CA VAL A 969 8.19 16.12 -29.56
C VAL A 969 7.00 15.91 -30.50
N ALA A 970 6.55 16.95 -31.22
CA ALA A 970 5.47 16.81 -32.17
C ALA A 970 5.76 15.75 -33.25
N ARG A 971 6.98 15.75 -33.80
CA ARG A 971 7.42 14.76 -34.79
C ARG A 971 7.53 13.36 -34.22
N LEU A 972 8.05 13.23 -32.99
CA LEU A 972 8.16 11.97 -32.27
C LEU A 972 6.76 11.35 -32.08
N LEU A 973 5.82 12.13 -31.55
CA LEU A 973 4.44 11.67 -31.32
C LEU A 973 3.72 11.35 -32.63
N LYS A 974 3.90 12.15 -33.70
CA LYS A 974 3.31 11.87 -35.02
C LYS A 974 3.82 10.58 -35.63
N THR A 975 5.11 10.28 -35.44
CA THR A 975 5.74 9.07 -35.98
C THR A 975 5.29 7.83 -35.20
N ALA A 976 5.18 7.95 -33.87
CA ALA A 976 4.72 6.85 -33.01
C ALA A 976 3.23 6.57 -33.16
N PHE A 977 2.40 7.61 -33.32
CA PHE A 977 0.94 7.53 -33.37
C PHE A 977 0.41 8.28 -34.61
N PRO A 978 0.51 7.67 -35.80
CA PRO A 978 0.17 8.33 -37.07
C PRO A 978 -1.32 8.64 -37.20
N HIS A 979 -2.18 8.01 -36.40
CA HIS A 979 -3.63 8.22 -36.37
C HIS A 979 -4.06 9.50 -35.64
N LEU A 980 -3.18 10.16 -34.90
CA LEU A 980 -3.48 11.43 -34.24
C LEU A 980 -3.48 12.59 -35.25
N THR A 981 -4.40 13.54 -35.06
CA THR A 981 -4.42 14.77 -35.87
C THR A 981 -3.32 15.74 -35.46
N ASP A 982 -2.93 16.63 -36.38
CA ASP A 982 -1.87 17.60 -36.10
C ASP A 982 -2.28 18.59 -34.99
N ASN A 983 -3.59 18.85 -34.85
CA ASN A 983 -4.11 19.73 -33.82
C ASN A 983 -4.05 19.09 -32.41
N GLN A 984 -4.37 17.79 -32.30
CA GLN A 984 -4.17 17.03 -31.05
C GLN A 984 -2.73 17.12 -30.59
N ILE A 985 -1.79 16.79 -31.47
CA ILE A 985 -0.35 16.80 -31.16
C ILE A 985 0.10 18.20 -30.75
N LYS A 986 -0.34 19.24 -31.47
CA LYS A 986 -0.01 20.64 -31.14
C LYS A 986 -0.48 21.01 -29.73
N ILE A 987 -1.72 20.67 -29.38
CA ILE A 987 -2.30 20.99 -28.06
C ILE A 987 -1.64 20.19 -26.95
N THR A 988 -1.33 18.91 -27.18
CA THR A 988 -0.55 18.10 -26.25
C THR A 988 0.81 18.75 -25.98
N VAL A 989 1.56 19.08 -27.04
CA VAL A 989 2.89 19.69 -26.90
C VAL A 989 2.82 21.05 -26.20
N GLN A 990 1.82 21.87 -26.50
CA GLN A 990 1.59 23.15 -25.82
C GLN A 990 1.28 22.94 -24.32
N GLY A 991 0.47 21.95 -23.98
CA GLY A 991 0.14 21.62 -22.60
C GLY A 991 1.35 21.20 -21.77
N LEU A 992 2.32 20.51 -22.38
CA LEU A 992 3.59 20.14 -21.73
C LEU A 992 4.43 21.36 -21.31
N PHE A 993 4.32 22.50 -21.98
CA PHE A 993 4.99 23.73 -21.55
C PHE A 993 4.14 24.53 -20.56
N ASN A 994 2.83 24.65 -20.81
CA ASN A 994 1.96 25.48 -19.99
C ASN A 994 1.77 24.92 -18.56
N LEU A 995 1.77 23.60 -18.41
CA LEU A 995 1.51 22.93 -17.13
C LEU A 995 2.78 22.48 -16.39
N ASN A 996 3.97 22.84 -16.86
CA ASN A 996 5.25 22.35 -16.32
C ASN A 996 5.57 22.82 -14.87
N GLN A 997 4.73 23.67 -14.26
CA GLN A 997 4.81 24.06 -12.84
C GLN A 997 3.69 23.47 -11.98
N ASP A 998 2.66 22.84 -12.58
CA ASP A 998 1.56 22.16 -11.89
C ASP A 998 1.61 20.66 -12.20
N ILE A 999 2.34 19.92 -11.36
CA ILE A 999 2.54 18.46 -11.54
C ILE A 999 1.21 17.69 -11.53
N PRO A 1000 0.25 17.94 -10.62
CA PRO A 1000 -1.08 17.33 -10.70
C PRO A 1000 -1.77 17.56 -12.06
N ALA A 1001 -1.82 18.80 -12.57
CA ALA A 1001 -2.44 19.09 -13.86
C ALA A 1001 -1.67 18.45 -15.03
N PHE A 1002 -0.34 18.46 -14.99
CA PHE A 1002 0.52 17.81 -15.97
C PHE A 1002 0.27 16.30 -16.03
N LYS A 1003 0.15 15.65 -14.87
CA LYS A 1003 -0.16 14.22 -14.76
C LYS A 1003 -1.49 13.88 -15.41
N GLU A 1004 -2.51 14.70 -15.17
CA GLU A 1004 -3.81 14.51 -15.82
C GLU A 1004 -3.75 14.81 -17.33
N HIS A 1005 -2.94 15.77 -17.77
CA HIS A 1005 -2.70 16.01 -19.18
C HIS A 1005 -2.05 14.82 -19.89
N LEU A 1006 -1.07 14.16 -19.26
CA LEU A 1006 -0.52 12.89 -19.76
C LEU A 1006 -1.56 11.77 -19.77
N ARG A 1007 -2.45 11.73 -18.77
CA ARG A 1007 -3.55 10.75 -18.73
C ARG A 1007 -4.55 10.97 -19.87
N ASP A 1008 -4.90 12.21 -20.18
CA ASP A 1008 -5.71 12.55 -21.35
C ASP A 1008 -5.06 12.04 -22.63
N PHE A 1009 -3.77 12.33 -22.82
CA PHE A 1009 -3.02 11.86 -23.98
C PHE A 1009 -2.99 10.33 -24.08
N LEU A 1010 -2.82 9.61 -22.95
CA LEU A 1010 -2.90 8.16 -22.90
C LEU A 1010 -4.26 7.58 -23.31
N VAL A 1011 -5.34 8.32 -23.10
CA VAL A 1011 -6.67 7.96 -23.60
C VAL A 1011 -6.74 8.23 -25.11
N GLU A 1012 -6.28 9.40 -25.56
CA GLU A 1012 -6.33 9.81 -26.97
C GLU A 1012 -5.55 8.86 -27.88
N ILE A 1013 -4.34 8.41 -27.49
CA ILE A 1013 -3.55 7.49 -28.32
C ILE A 1013 -4.21 6.12 -28.55
N ARG A 1014 -5.17 5.73 -27.70
CA ARG A 1014 -5.92 4.47 -27.84
C ARG A 1014 -7.13 4.58 -28.76
N GLU A 1015 -7.52 5.80 -29.14
CA GLU A 1015 -8.71 6.09 -29.93
C GLU A 1015 -8.35 6.62 -31.32
N TYR A 1016 -9.00 6.10 -32.35
CA TYR A 1016 -8.89 6.60 -33.71
C TYR A 1016 -10.00 7.64 -33.91
N THR A 1017 -9.63 8.92 -33.95
CA THR A 1017 -10.55 10.05 -34.08
C THR A 1017 -10.91 10.38 -35.54
N GLY A 1018 -10.02 10.07 -36.49
CA GLY A 1018 -10.23 10.39 -37.90
C GLY A 1018 -10.09 11.89 -38.18
N GLU A 1019 -10.95 12.46 -39.02
CA GLU A 1019 -10.96 13.90 -39.34
C GLU A 1019 -11.89 14.73 -38.42
N ASP A 1020 -12.66 14.07 -37.53
CA ASP A 1020 -13.68 14.71 -36.65
C ASP A 1020 -13.19 14.87 -35.20
N ASP A 1021 -12.50 15.99 -34.95
CA ASP A 1021 -11.92 16.36 -33.65
C ASP A 1021 -12.92 17.04 -32.69
N SER A 1022 -14.19 17.14 -33.07
CA SER A 1022 -15.14 18.02 -32.40
C SER A 1022 -15.49 17.63 -30.95
N ASP A 1023 -15.33 16.36 -30.57
CA ASP A 1023 -15.58 15.88 -29.19
C ASP A 1023 -14.34 15.88 -28.29
N LEU A 1024 -13.20 16.37 -28.79
CA LEU A 1024 -11.98 16.54 -28.00
C LEU A 1024 -11.95 17.89 -27.28
N TYR A 1025 -12.90 18.79 -27.60
CA TYR A 1025 -13.04 20.11 -26.99
C TYR A 1025 -11.72 20.89 -26.97
N LEU A 1026 -11.02 20.85 -28.11
CA LEU A 1026 -9.67 21.38 -28.28
C LEU A 1026 -9.59 22.88 -27.99
N GLU A 1027 -10.61 23.66 -28.34
CA GLU A 1027 -10.67 25.11 -28.04
C GLU A 1027 -10.84 25.39 -26.53
N GLU A 1028 -11.67 24.61 -25.84
CA GLU A 1028 -11.83 24.72 -24.38
C GLU A 1028 -10.54 24.33 -23.66
N ARG A 1029 -9.88 23.28 -24.15
CA ARG A 1029 -8.57 22.84 -23.63
C ARG A 1029 -7.51 23.90 -23.88
N GLU A 1030 -7.43 24.48 -25.07
CA GLU A 1030 -6.51 25.57 -25.39
C GLU A 1030 -6.75 26.79 -24.47
N THR A 1031 -8.02 27.13 -24.22
CA THR A 1031 -8.39 28.22 -23.31
C THR A 1031 -7.96 27.93 -21.88
N ALA A 1032 -8.20 26.72 -21.38
CA ALA A 1032 -7.74 26.30 -20.05
C ALA A 1032 -6.21 26.33 -19.94
N LEU A 1033 -5.49 25.88 -20.97
CA LEU A 1033 -4.04 25.96 -21.02
C LEU A 1033 -3.53 27.40 -21.08
N ARG A 1034 -4.26 28.31 -21.73
CA ARG A 1034 -3.94 29.75 -21.75
C ARG A 1034 -4.10 30.37 -20.37
N LEU A 1035 -5.19 30.06 -19.66
CA LEU A 1035 -5.40 30.50 -18.29
C LEU A 1035 -4.33 29.96 -17.34
N ALA A 1036 -3.95 28.69 -17.47
CA ALA A 1036 -2.86 28.11 -16.69
C ALA A 1036 -1.52 28.81 -16.98
N GLN A 1037 -1.25 29.18 -18.23
CA GLN A 1037 -0.06 29.96 -18.60
C GLN A 1037 -0.10 31.37 -18.01
N GLU A 1038 -1.26 32.02 -17.98
CA GLU A 1038 -1.43 33.33 -17.32
C GLU A 1038 -1.20 33.24 -15.80
N GLU A 1039 -1.76 32.23 -15.14
CA GLU A 1039 -1.56 31.99 -13.71
C GLU A 1039 -0.09 31.71 -13.38
N LYS A 1040 0.55 30.86 -14.18
CA LYS A 1040 1.99 30.62 -14.12
C LYS A 1040 2.79 31.91 -14.25
N ARG A 1041 2.42 32.77 -15.21
CA ARG A 1041 3.07 34.08 -15.40
C ARG A 1041 2.86 34.98 -14.18
N LEU A 1042 1.67 35.00 -13.57
CA LEU A 1042 1.41 35.75 -12.33
C LEU A 1042 2.25 35.25 -11.16
N GLN A 1043 2.41 33.93 -11.00
CA GLN A 1043 3.27 33.34 -9.96
C GLN A 1043 4.74 33.72 -10.18
N GLN A 1044 5.21 33.72 -11.43
CA GLN A 1044 6.56 34.18 -11.79
C GLN A 1044 6.75 35.68 -11.53
N MET A 1045 5.73 36.52 -11.80
CA MET A 1045 5.74 37.96 -11.50
C MET A 1045 5.81 38.25 -10.00
N ALA A 1046 5.25 37.37 -9.16
CA ALA A 1046 5.24 37.54 -7.70
C ALA A 1046 6.64 37.40 -7.06
N VAL A 1047 7.64 36.88 -7.80
CA VAL A 1047 9.01 36.70 -7.32
C VAL A 1047 9.95 37.65 -8.07
N PRO A 1048 10.47 38.71 -7.41
CA PRO A 1048 11.37 39.68 -8.05
C PRO A 1048 12.61 39.01 -8.65
N GLY A 1049 12.90 39.30 -9.93
CA GLY A 1049 14.08 38.83 -10.65
C GLY A 1049 13.92 37.53 -11.45
N ILE A 1050 12.75 36.88 -11.45
CA ILE A 1050 12.47 35.70 -12.29
C ILE A 1050 12.20 36.08 -13.76
N LEU A 1051 11.51 37.19 -14.00
CA LEU A 1051 11.22 37.70 -15.35
C LEU A 1051 12.27 38.74 -15.77
N ASN A 1052 12.63 38.72 -17.05
CA ASN A 1052 13.55 39.71 -17.61
C ASN A 1052 12.92 41.11 -17.49
N PRO A 1053 13.65 42.20 -17.18
CA PRO A 1053 13.05 43.53 -17.03
C PRO A 1053 12.22 44.01 -18.23
N HIS A 1054 12.51 43.52 -19.45
CA HIS A 1054 11.73 43.80 -20.66
C HIS A 1054 10.40 43.03 -20.78
N GLU A 1055 10.15 42.06 -19.90
CA GLU A 1055 8.95 41.20 -19.87
C GLU A 1055 7.95 41.62 -18.77
N ILE A 1056 8.35 42.59 -17.94
CA ILE A 1056 7.54 43.23 -16.89
C ILE A 1056 6.74 44.38 -17.52
N PRO A 1057 5.41 44.46 -17.33
CA PRO A 1057 4.60 45.59 -17.80
C PRO A 1057 5.15 46.93 -17.29
N GLU A 1058 5.16 47.98 -18.12
CA GLU A 1058 5.72 49.31 -17.77
C GLU A 1058 5.11 49.89 -16.48
N GLU A 1059 3.85 49.55 -16.15
CA GLU A 1059 3.14 50.00 -14.94
C GLU A 1059 3.67 49.39 -13.62
N MET A 1060 4.52 48.35 -13.68
CA MET A 1060 5.08 47.65 -12.51
C MET A 1060 6.61 47.82 -12.37
N GLN A 1061 7.23 48.70 -13.16
CA GLN A 1061 8.68 48.97 -13.13
C GLN A 1061 9.11 50.04 -12.12
N ASP A 1062 8.17 50.66 -11.40
CA ASP A 1062 8.40 51.71 -10.37
C ASP A 1062 8.55 51.16 -8.94
#